data_AF-A0ABD0S3L9-F1
#
_entry.id   AF-A0ABD0S3L9-F1
#
_cell.length_a   1.000
_cell.length_b   1.000
_cell.length_c   1.000
_cell.angle_alpha   90.00
_cell.angle_beta   90.00
_cell.angle_gamma   90.00
#
_symmetry.space_group_name_H-M   'P 1'
#
loop_
_entity.id
_entity.type
_entity.pdbx_description
1 polymer ?
#
loop_
_entity_poly.entity_id
_entity_poly.type
_entity_poly.pdbx_seq_one_letter_code
_entity_poly.pdbx_strand_id
1 'polypeptide(L)'
;MSSRRSILGSALDALPAPSDPLRELFEACKTGDAPRVKKLVTPQTVNARDTAGRKSTPLHFAAGYGRREVVEILIAAGAALQARDDGGLQPLHNACSFGHADVVRALLAAGAAPAARDNWGYTPLHEAAAKGKVDVCIALLQHGADPNIRNTEGKTPLDLADTATRPVLTGEYCAADVLEAARSGADDRLASLLTPLNVNVHACDGRRSTPLHLAAGYNRARAVRLLLQRGADVHAKDKGGLVPLHNACSYGHYEVTELLVRAGADVNATDLWAFTPLHEAASKARLEVCSLLLSEGADPTLLNCHGKSALDVAPTRELQERLAFEYRGHCLLEACRLAEPARVKKQLSSASGQHQHQSSQASTSGSTHSLPPPPQDCGLDALVNFTHLGTGDRPLHCCAASVYPKRKQVMEMLIRKGARVNEKNKDGQTPLHVATEHSHLDAMDLLLRHGAKVNACDARGESALSLAARRDSAAACRLLLACGADTRPEPHYSQPVDACANAAALRLLEAARTGDVETARTILDARPRLVNCRDVDGRHSTPLHFAAGYNRLPLAQLLLQRGADVHAKDKGGLVPLHNACSYGHYEVTELLVAAGAGVNAADLWRFTPLHEAAAKGKADIVRLLLKHGADPTRRNRDGLTPLQLVRAGDSDTADALRGDAALLDAAKRGDLARARKLITPQNVNCRDAHGRNSTPLHLAAGYNNLEVAEALLEAGAAVSARDKGGLVPLHNAASYGHLELAALLLRAGTPPNAADRWGFTPLHEAAHKARTQLCALLLAHGADPYLKNQEGQTALDLAGAEDVRSLLQDAMTGAAGDAPPPPPPPPPPLPPPHHPILMPSGDTVPLALPVVPSNYWAEGSRGSLEDAAGRPASALSTSESLQTFLSSIGLEQLAPVLEREQITVDILSEMSHEDLRAVGVAAYGHRHRLLKAARRSLHAASEWYGGTTLVDVTASPDGTCESEHAIVEREMQASVRAHREHAGGHFSHYNVVRIQKIVNGRLWERYQHRRREVSEEAGSANERMLFHGSPFINAIVQKGFDERHAYIGGMFGAGIYFAEHSSKSNQYVYGFGGGSGCPAHKDRSCYLCHRQMLLCRVTLGRAFQLMSAMKMAHAPPGHHSVAGRPSQGGLCFPEYVVYRGEQAYPEYLITYQIVSAESNSGAV
;
A
#
# COMPACT_ATOMS: atom_id res chain seq x y z
N MET A 1 -30.42 -38.43 -13.32
CA MET A 1 -31.63 -39.27 -13.26
C MET A 1 -31.39 -40.42 -12.28
N SER A 2 -32.46 -40.85 -11.61
CA SER A 2 -32.52 -41.62 -10.37
C SER A 2 -32.16 -43.12 -10.48
N SER A 3 -31.98 -43.74 -9.31
CA SER A 3 -31.97 -45.18 -8.99
C SER A 3 -30.69 -45.98 -9.18
N ARG A 4 -30.00 -46.25 -8.05
CA ARG A 4 -30.01 -47.57 -7.38
C ARG A 4 -29.38 -47.47 -5.99
N ARG A 5 -30.22 -47.60 -4.96
CA ARG A 5 -29.84 -47.83 -3.55
C ARG A 5 -29.90 -49.34 -3.27
N SER A 6 -29.01 -49.78 -2.38
CA SER A 6 -29.21 -50.81 -1.35
C SER A 6 -29.36 -52.28 -1.78
N ILE A 7 -28.33 -53.09 -1.48
CA ILE A 7 -28.50 -54.44 -0.94
C ILE A 7 -27.43 -54.69 0.17
N LEU A 8 -27.95 -54.83 1.40
CA LEU A 8 -27.49 -55.61 2.57
C LEU A 8 -26.24 -55.20 3.36
N GLY A 9 -26.47 -55.11 4.69
CA GLY A 9 -25.44 -55.14 5.72
C GLY A 9 -25.53 -56.40 6.59
N SER A 10 -24.47 -56.52 7.39
CA SER A 10 -24.25 -57.32 8.61
C SER A 10 -23.62 -58.71 8.50
N ALA A 11 -22.50 -58.82 9.23
CA ALA A 11 -22.10 -59.88 10.15
C ALA A 11 -20.73 -60.55 9.87
N LEU A 12 -19.90 -60.46 10.93
CA LEU A 12 -18.83 -61.35 11.38
C LEU A 12 -17.38 -61.02 10.98
N ASP A 13 -16.65 -60.52 11.99
CA ASP A 13 -15.22 -60.70 12.19
C ASP A 13 -14.81 -62.14 11.89
N ALA A 14 -14.02 -62.29 10.83
CA ALA A 14 -13.15 -63.43 10.61
C ALA A 14 -11.76 -62.87 10.31
N LEU A 15 -10.74 -63.41 10.99
CA LEU A 15 -9.32 -63.10 10.82
C LEU A 15 -8.96 -63.04 9.31
N PRO A 16 -8.18 -62.05 8.84
CA PRO A 16 -7.87 -61.97 7.42
C PRO A 16 -6.97 -63.14 7.01
N ALA A 17 -7.43 -63.90 6.03
CA ALA A 17 -6.63 -64.81 5.22
C ALA A 17 -5.39 -64.08 4.65
N PRO A 18 -4.29 -64.78 4.31
CA PRO A 18 -3.10 -64.15 3.74
C PRO A 18 -3.50 -63.33 2.51
N SER A 19 -3.36 -62.01 2.65
CA SER A 19 -3.76 -61.04 1.64
C SER A 19 -2.89 -61.19 0.40
N ASP A 20 -3.55 -61.31 -0.76
CA ASP A 20 -2.89 -61.36 -2.06
C ASP A 20 -1.99 -60.12 -2.24
N PRO A 21 -0.66 -60.28 -2.36
CA PRO A 21 0.28 -59.16 -2.43
C PRO A 21 0.02 -58.24 -3.62
N LEU A 22 -0.58 -58.77 -4.70
CA LEU A 22 -0.95 -57.96 -5.85
C LEU A 22 -2.16 -57.07 -5.54
N ARG A 23 -3.18 -57.62 -4.86
CA ARG A 23 -4.34 -56.85 -4.37
C ARG A 23 -3.91 -55.74 -3.41
N GLU A 24 -2.96 -56.02 -2.51
CA GLU A 24 -2.42 -55.01 -1.61
C GLU A 24 -1.66 -53.90 -2.34
N LEU A 25 -0.91 -54.23 -3.39
CA LEU A 25 -0.22 -53.26 -4.24
C LEU A 25 -1.21 -52.31 -4.91
N PHE A 26 -2.29 -52.82 -5.52
CA PHE A 26 -3.32 -51.98 -6.13
C PHE A 26 -4.01 -51.05 -5.12
N GLU A 27 -4.33 -51.55 -3.92
CA GLU A 27 -4.87 -50.70 -2.85
C GLU A 27 -3.85 -49.67 -2.34
N ALA A 28 -2.56 -50.02 -2.30
CA ALA A 28 -1.50 -49.07 -1.95
C ALA A 28 -1.39 -47.96 -3.00
N CYS A 29 -1.47 -48.31 -4.29
CA CYS A 29 -1.44 -47.35 -5.40
C CYS A 29 -2.67 -46.42 -5.41
N LYS A 30 -3.83 -46.92 -4.98
CA LYS A 30 -5.06 -46.13 -4.85
C LYS A 30 -5.04 -45.19 -3.64
N THR A 31 -4.55 -45.66 -2.50
CA THR A 31 -4.48 -44.89 -1.24
C THR A 31 -3.30 -43.90 -1.22
N GLY A 32 -2.25 -44.17 -1.99
CA GLY A 32 -1.03 -43.33 -2.03
C GLY A 32 0.03 -43.75 -1.02
N ASP A 33 -0.02 -44.97 -0.48
CA ASP A 33 0.95 -45.50 0.49
C ASP A 33 2.29 -45.83 -0.18
N ALA A 34 3.12 -44.81 -0.37
CA ALA A 34 4.43 -44.91 -1.01
C ALA A 34 5.39 -45.93 -0.36
N PRO A 35 5.52 -46.01 0.99
CA PRO A 35 6.32 -47.04 1.64
C PRO A 35 5.87 -48.45 1.30
N ARG A 36 4.55 -48.71 1.32
CA ARG A 36 4.00 -50.03 1.01
C ARG A 36 4.14 -50.37 -0.46
N VAL A 37 3.97 -49.40 -1.37
CA VAL A 37 4.28 -49.57 -2.80
C VAL A 37 5.74 -49.96 -2.99
N LYS A 38 6.70 -49.24 -2.39
CA LYS A 38 8.14 -49.57 -2.51
C LYS A 38 8.46 -51.00 -2.07
N LYS A 39 7.76 -51.52 -1.06
CA LYS A 39 7.94 -52.89 -0.57
C LYS A 39 7.34 -53.95 -1.49
N LEU A 40 6.21 -53.66 -2.14
CA LEU A 40 5.43 -54.62 -2.93
C LEU A 40 5.73 -54.58 -4.44
N VAL A 41 6.38 -53.52 -4.93
CA VAL A 41 6.77 -53.37 -6.33
C VAL A 41 8.01 -54.21 -6.64
N THR A 42 7.88 -55.09 -7.62
CA THR A 42 8.92 -55.97 -8.18
C THR A 42 8.83 -55.96 -9.71
N PRO A 43 9.83 -56.47 -10.44
CA PRO A 43 9.74 -56.60 -11.90
C PRO A 43 8.51 -57.37 -12.38
N GLN A 44 7.99 -58.31 -11.58
CA GLN A 44 6.79 -59.10 -11.89
C GLN A 44 5.49 -58.35 -11.57
N THR A 45 5.47 -57.48 -10.56
CA THR A 45 4.24 -56.84 -10.07
C THR A 45 4.03 -55.41 -10.62
N VAL A 46 5.09 -54.70 -11.01
CA VAL A 46 5.01 -53.29 -11.45
C VAL A 46 4.07 -53.05 -12.65
N ASN A 47 3.95 -54.04 -13.53
CA ASN A 47 3.10 -54.03 -14.73
C ASN A 47 2.01 -55.11 -14.71
N ALA A 48 1.76 -55.72 -13.56
CA ALA A 48 0.68 -56.69 -13.41
C ALA A 48 -0.68 -56.04 -13.70
N ARG A 49 -1.64 -56.83 -14.16
CA ARG A 49 -2.98 -56.35 -14.54
C ARG A 49 -3.98 -56.78 -13.47
N ASP A 50 -4.86 -55.88 -13.09
CA ASP A 50 -5.93 -56.23 -12.16
C ASP A 50 -6.87 -57.28 -12.79
N THR A 51 -7.33 -58.22 -11.97
CA THR A 51 -8.16 -59.36 -12.43
C THR A 51 -9.65 -59.09 -12.26
N ALA A 52 -10.03 -58.08 -11.49
CA ALA A 52 -11.41 -57.77 -11.13
C ALA A 52 -12.04 -56.61 -11.94
N GLY A 53 -11.24 -55.83 -12.67
CA GLY A 53 -11.66 -54.66 -13.43
C GLY A 53 -11.22 -54.71 -14.90
N ARG A 54 -10.76 -53.57 -15.44
CA ARG A 54 -10.49 -53.39 -16.88
C ARG A 54 -9.06 -53.82 -17.28
N LYS A 55 -8.40 -54.67 -16.51
CA LYS A 55 -6.98 -55.05 -16.69
C LYS A 55 -6.02 -53.86 -16.70
N SER A 56 -6.30 -52.88 -15.86
CA SER A 56 -5.48 -51.74 -15.52
C SER A 56 -4.22 -52.15 -14.75
N THR A 57 -3.12 -51.42 -14.97
CA THR A 57 -1.84 -51.62 -14.24
C THR A 57 -1.80 -50.78 -12.96
N PRO A 58 -0.87 -51.05 -12.00
CA PRO A 58 -0.68 -50.20 -10.83
C PRO A 58 -0.52 -48.71 -11.18
N LEU A 59 0.13 -48.41 -12.31
CA LEU A 59 0.30 -47.05 -12.81
C LEU A 59 -1.03 -46.41 -13.25
N HIS A 60 -1.97 -47.17 -13.82
CA HIS A 60 -3.31 -46.64 -14.15
C HIS A 60 -4.08 -46.22 -12.90
N PHE A 61 -3.96 -46.99 -11.81
CA PHE A 61 -4.60 -46.68 -10.53
C PHE A 61 -3.95 -45.45 -9.89
N ALA A 62 -2.62 -45.47 -9.72
CA ALA A 62 -1.90 -44.34 -9.15
C ALA A 62 -2.16 -43.04 -9.94
N ALA A 63 -2.23 -43.14 -11.28
CA ALA A 63 -2.54 -42.01 -12.14
C ALA A 63 -3.99 -41.52 -12.00
N GLY A 64 -4.98 -42.41 -12.00
CA GLY A 64 -6.40 -42.07 -11.86
C GLY A 64 -6.78 -41.53 -10.48
N TYR A 65 -6.03 -41.89 -9.43
CA TYR A 65 -6.22 -41.39 -8.06
C TYR A 65 -5.29 -40.23 -7.68
N GLY A 66 -4.48 -39.71 -8.61
CA GLY A 66 -3.67 -38.51 -8.39
C GLY A 66 -2.47 -38.69 -7.47
N ARG A 67 -1.95 -39.92 -7.34
CA ARG A 67 -0.86 -40.25 -6.40
C ARG A 67 0.51 -39.98 -7.03
N ARG A 68 0.90 -38.71 -7.15
CA ARG A 68 2.15 -38.30 -7.82
C ARG A 68 3.40 -39.04 -7.32
N GLU A 69 3.63 -39.10 -6.01
CA GLU A 69 4.80 -39.78 -5.46
C GLU A 69 4.84 -41.27 -5.83
N VAL A 70 3.68 -41.94 -5.77
CA VAL A 70 3.56 -43.35 -6.18
C VAL A 70 3.78 -43.51 -7.68
N VAL A 71 3.27 -42.59 -8.51
CA VAL A 71 3.52 -42.57 -9.96
C VAL A 71 5.01 -42.47 -10.25
N GLU A 72 5.73 -41.56 -9.59
CA GLU A 72 7.18 -41.41 -9.73
C GLU A 72 7.93 -42.69 -9.32
N ILE A 73 7.53 -43.33 -8.22
CA ILE A 73 8.10 -44.61 -7.76
C ILE A 73 7.86 -45.73 -8.79
N LEU A 74 6.65 -45.84 -9.31
CA LEU A 74 6.30 -46.86 -10.30
C LEU A 74 7.06 -46.66 -11.61
N ILE A 75 7.19 -45.41 -12.08
CA ILE A 75 7.99 -45.07 -13.27
C ILE A 75 9.46 -45.45 -13.05
N ALA A 76 10.03 -45.08 -11.90
CA ALA A 76 11.40 -45.45 -11.55
C ALA A 76 11.61 -46.98 -11.47
N ALA A 77 10.57 -47.73 -11.09
CA ALA A 77 10.57 -49.18 -11.06
C ALA A 77 10.28 -49.85 -12.42
N GLY A 78 10.13 -49.09 -13.51
CA GLY A 78 9.93 -49.63 -14.86
C GLY A 78 8.46 -49.84 -15.26
N ALA A 79 7.52 -49.09 -14.67
CA ALA A 79 6.13 -49.14 -15.11
C ALA A 79 5.95 -48.67 -16.56
N ALA A 80 5.18 -49.42 -17.34
CA ALA A 80 4.93 -49.16 -18.74
C ALA A 80 3.95 -48.00 -18.93
N LEU A 81 4.47 -46.84 -19.34
CA LEU A 81 3.69 -45.61 -19.60
C LEU A 81 2.63 -45.78 -20.70
N GLN A 82 2.89 -46.68 -21.65
CA GLN A 82 2.05 -46.90 -22.83
C GLN A 82 1.10 -48.11 -22.67
N ALA A 83 1.08 -48.74 -21.49
CA ALA A 83 0.20 -49.87 -21.21
C ALA A 83 -1.25 -49.48 -21.46
N ARG A 84 -2.01 -50.37 -22.09
CA ARG A 84 -3.44 -50.18 -22.37
C ARG A 84 -4.28 -51.13 -21.54
N ASP A 85 -5.30 -50.57 -20.90
CA ASP A 85 -6.39 -51.33 -20.29
C ASP A 85 -7.38 -51.83 -21.37
N ASP A 86 -8.45 -52.52 -20.97
CA ASP A 86 -9.42 -53.11 -21.91
C ASP A 86 -10.17 -52.05 -22.75
N GLY A 87 -10.23 -50.79 -22.29
CA GLY A 87 -10.78 -49.67 -23.05
C GLY A 87 -9.77 -49.02 -24.01
N GLY A 88 -8.53 -49.49 -24.03
CA GLY A 88 -7.44 -48.86 -24.77
C GLY A 88 -6.84 -47.64 -24.07
N LEU A 89 -7.33 -47.30 -22.86
CA LEU A 89 -6.84 -46.14 -22.12
C LEU A 89 -5.43 -46.42 -21.59
N GLN A 90 -4.62 -45.38 -21.61
CA GLN A 90 -3.29 -45.36 -20.99
C GLN A 90 -3.35 -44.66 -19.63
N PRO A 91 -2.36 -44.81 -18.74
CA PRO A 91 -2.33 -44.09 -17.46
C PRO A 91 -2.51 -42.57 -17.60
N LEU A 92 -1.99 -41.98 -18.68
CA LEU A 92 -2.18 -40.57 -19.00
C LEU A 92 -3.67 -40.21 -19.21
N HIS A 93 -4.46 -41.05 -19.88
CA HIS A 93 -5.90 -40.81 -20.05
C HIS A 93 -6.62 -40.77 -18.70
N ASN A 94 -6.30 -41.69 -17.79
CA ASN A 94 -6.89 -41.71 -16.45
C ASN A 94 -6.53 -40.43 -15.67
N ALA A 95 -5.26 -40.04 -15.64
CA ALA A 95 -4.85 -38.80 -14.98
C ALA A 95 -5.57 -37.58 -15.58
N CYS A 96 -5.74 -37.54 -16.91
CA CYS A 96 -6.43 -36.46 -17.60
C CYS A 96 -7.93 -36.41 -17.33
N SER A 97 -8.62 -37.55 -17.36
CA SER A 97 -10.08 -37.64 -17.16
C SER A 97 -10.47 -37.19 -15.73
N PHE A 98 -9.64 -37.51 -14.73
CA PHE A 98 -9.88 -37.14 -13.34
C PHE A 98 -9.30 -35.77 -12.93
N GLY A 99 -8.44 -35.15 -13.74
CA GLY A 99 -7.97 -33.78 -13.51
C GLY A 99 -6.67 -33.65 -12.72
N HIS A 100 -5.83 -34.69 -12.67
CA HIS A 100 -4.61 -34.71 -11.86
C HIS A 100 -3.43 -34.07 -12.59
N ALA A 101 -3.42 -32.74 -12.70
CA ALA A 101 -2.44 -31.99 -13.50
C ALA A 101 -0.98 -32.30 -13.16
N ASP A 102 -0.63 -32.45 -11.88
CA ASP A 102 0.75 -32.75 -11.48
C ASP A 102 1.20 -34.15 -11.91
N VAL A 103 0.29 -35.12 -11.88
CA VAL A 103 0.53 -36.47 -12.40
C VAL A 103 0.66 -36.46 -13.92
N VAL A 104 -0.19 -35.69 -14.61
CA VAL A 104 -0.12 -35.50 -16.06
C VAL A 104 1.25 -34.95 -16.45
N ARG A 105 1.75 -33.91 -15.76
CA ARG A 105 3.09 -33.36 -15.98
C ARG A 105 4.19 -34.40 -15.73
N ALA A 106 4.10 -35.18 -14.65
CA ALA A 106 5.07 -36.24 -14.35
C ALA A 106 5.10 -37.34 -15.44
N LEU A 107 3.93 -37.79 -15.91
CA LEU A 107 3.82 -38.79 -16.98
C LEU A 107 4.36 -38.26 -18.33
N LEU A 108 4.01 -37.02 -18.70
CA LEU A 108 4.50 -36.38 -19.93
C LEU A 108 6.02 -36.16 -19.88
N ALA A 109 6.55 -35.73 -18.74
CA ALA A 109 8.00 -35.59 -18.52
C ALA A 109 8.73 -36.94 -18.62
N ALA A 110 8.10 -38.03 -18.21
CA ALA A 110 8.61 -39.39 -18.36
C ALA A 110 8.47 -39.96 -19.79
N GLY A 111 7.86 -39.23 -20.73
CA GLY A 111 7.71 -39.64 -22.13
C GLY A 111 6.37 -40.29 -22.49
N ALA A 112 5.32 -40.11 -21.69
CA ALA A 112 3.97 -40.49 -22.10
C ALA A 112 3.52 -39.69 -23.33
N ALA A 113 2.81 -40.33 -24.26
CA ALA A 113 2.46 -39.72 -25.54
C ALA A 113 1.18 -38.86 -25.43
N PRO A 114 1.23 -37.53 -25.65
CA PRO A 114 0.04 -36.66 -25.54
C PRO A 114 -0.99 -36.90 -26.64
N ALA A 115 -0.57 -37.52 -27.75
CA ALA A 115 -1.43 -37.88 -28.89
C ALA A 115 -1.88 -39.36 -28.86
N ALA A 116 -1.65 -40.08 -27.75
CA ALA A 116 -2.14 -41.45 -27.60
C ALA A 116 -3.65 -41.51 -27.81
N ARG A 117 -4.14 -42.60 -28.40
CA ARG A 117 -5.56 -42.81 -28.70
C ARG A 117 -6.06 -44.09 -28.05
N ASP A 118 -7.20 -44.02 -27.38
CA ASP A 118 -7.93 -45.17 -26.88
C ASP A 118 -8.67 -45.94 -28.00
N ASN A 119 -9.53 -46.89 -27.63
CA ASN A 119 -10.26 -47.71 -28.60
C ASN A 119 -11.34 -46.93 -29.38
N TRP A 120 -11.73 -45.73 -28.93
CA TRP A 120 -12.68 -44.83 -29.59
C TRP A 120 -11.98 -43.62 -30.23
N GLY A 121 -10.65 -43.63 -30.31
CA GLY A 121 -9.87 -42.56 -30.89
C GLY A 121 -9.79 -41.29 -30.02
N TYR A 122 -10.24 -41.33 -28.77
CA TYR A 122 -10.08 -40.21 -27.84
C TYR A 122 -8.61 -40.06 -27.47
N THR A 123 -8.13 -38.82 -27.49
CA THR A 123 -6.82 -38.46 -26.93
C THR A 123 -6.97 -38.02 -25.47
N PRO A 124 -5.88 -37.97 -24.68
CA PRO A 124 -5.92 -37.38 -23.35
C PRO A 124 -6.49 -35.96 -23.33
N LEU A 125 -6.34 -35.19 -24.42
CA LEU A 125 -6.92 -33.85 -24.56
C LEU A 125 -8.44 -33.88 -24.79
N HIS A 126 -8.97 -34.88 -25.50
CA HIS A 126 -10.43 -35.08 -25.59
C HIS A 126 -11.03 -35.38 -24.21
N GLU A 127 -10.38 -36.27 -23.44
CA GLU A 127 -10.81 -36.60 -22.07
C GLU A 127 -10.79 -35.38 -21.16
N ALA A 128 -9.68 -34.63 -21.15
CA ALA A 128 -9.55 -33.42 -20.34
C ALA A 128 -10.58 -32.35 -20.72
N ALA A 129 -10.80 -32.13 -22.02
CA ALA A 129 -11.77 -31.15 -22.53
C ALA A 129 -13.21 -31.54 -22.17
N ALA A 130 -13.60 -32.79 -22.41
CA ALA A 130 -14.96 -33.27 -22.11
C ALA A 130 -15.28 -33.31 -20.62
N LYS A 131 -14.27 -33.43 -19.75
CA LYS A 131 -14.42 -33.46 -18.28
C LYS A 131 -14.17 -32.12 -17.60
N GLY A 132 -13.98 -31.03 -18.35
CA GLY A 132 -13.80 -29.69 -17.80
C GLY A 132 -12.47 -29.47 -17.05
N LYS A 133 -11.41 -30.19 -17.43
CA LYS A 133 -10.10 -30.15 -16.73
C LYS A 133 -9.16 -29.11 -17.34
N VAL A 134 -9.39 -27.84 -17.00
CA VAL A 134 -8.64 -26.67 -17.49
C VAL A 134 -7.12 -26.83 -17.35
N ASP A 135 -6.62 -27.10 -16.14
CA ASP A 135 -5.17 -27.19 -15.89
C ASP A 135 -4.52 -28.36 -16.63
N VAL A 136 -5.27 -29.43 -16.85
CA VAL A 136 -4.82 -30.58 -17.64
C VAL A 136 -4.79 -30.25 -19.13
N CYS A 137 -5.82 -29.58 -19.66
CA CYS A 137 -5.80 -29.11 -21.06
C CYS A 137 -4.60 -28.21 -21.32
N ILE A 138 -4.32 -27.28 -20.40
CA ILE A 138 -3.13 -26.42 -20.45
C ILE A 138 -1.86 -27.27 -20.43
N ALA A 139 -1.73 -28.23 -19.50
CA ALA A 139 -0.55 -29.09 -19.41
C ALA A 139 -0.34 -29.95 -20.67
N LEU A 140 -1.41 -30.46 -21.28
CA LEU A 140 -1.33 -31.27 -22.49
C LEU A 140 -0.93 -30.44 -23.71
N LEU A 141 -1.57 -29.29 -23.91
CA LEU A 141 -1.18 -28.34 -24.96
C LEU A 141 0.28 -27.91 -24.74
N GLN A 142 0.68 -27.70 -23.48
CA GLN A 142 2.04 -27.34 -23.11
C GLN A 142 3.10 -28.36 -23.56
N HIS A 143 2.72 -29.63 -23.64
CA HIS A 143 3.59 -30.73 -24.09
C HIS A 143 3.28 -31.15 -25.54
N GLY A 144 2.68 -30.27 -26.35
CA GLY A 144 2.51 -30.47 -27.79
C GLY A 144 1.32 -31.34 -28.19
N ALA A 145 0.29 -31.46 -27.34
CA ALA A 145 -0.96 -32.09 -27.75
C ALA A 145 -1.64 -31.28 -28.87
N ASP A 146 -2.01 -31.95 -29.97
CA ASP A 146 -2.71 -31.31 -31.08
C ASP A 146 -4.23 -31.23 -30.79
N PRO A 147 -4.82 -30.02 -30.68
CA PRO A 147 -6.25 -29.84 -30.44
C PRO A 147 -7.13 -30.12 -31.66
N ASN A 148 -6.56 -30.48 -32.81
CA ASN A 148 -7.33 -30.73 -34.05
C ASN A 148 -7.51 -32.21 -34.37
N ILE A 149 -6.97 -33.11 -33.56
CA ILE A 149 -7.16 -34.56 -33.74
C ILE A 149 -8.64 -34.90 -33.62
N ARG A 150 -9.16 -35.74 -34.53
CA ARG A 150 -10.53 -36.24 -34.49
C ARG A 150 -10.60 -37.65 -33.93
N ASN A 151 -11.61 -37.92 -33.10
CA ASN A 151 -11.94 -39.26 -32.61
C ASN A 151 -12.74 -40.08 -33.66
N THR A 152 -13.19 -41.30 -33.32
CA THR A 152 -13.95 -42.15 -34.25
C THR A 152 -15.32 -41.59 -34.65
N GLU A 153 -15.85 -40.62 -33.90
CA GLU A 153 -17.07 -39.87 -34.24
C GLU A 153 -16.78 -38.63 -35.12
N GLY A 154 -15.51 -38.38 -35.46
CA GLY A 154 -15.09 -37.22 -36.24
C GLY A 154 -15.02 -35.91 -35.46
N LYS A 155 -15.19 -35.94 -34.13
CA LYS A 155 -15.18 -34.78 -33.23
C LYS A 155 -13.77 -34.48 -32.72
N THR A 156 -13.45 -33.20 -32.59
CA THR A 156 -12.21 -32.69 -31.97
C THR A 156 -12.38 -32.50 -30.46
N PRO A 157 -11.30 -32.29 -29.68
CA PRO A 157 -11.40 -31.88 -28.28
C PRO A 157 -12.28 -30.64 -28.08
N LEU A 158 -12.25 -29.67 -29.01
CA LEU A 158 -13.06 -28.45 -28.92
C LEU A 158 -14.56 -28.71 -29.10
N ASP A 159 -14.93 -29.69 -29.93
CA ASP A 159 -16.33 -30.08 -30.15
C ASP A 159 -16.93 -30.75 -28.92
N LEU A 160 -16.09 -31.41 -28.11
CA LEU A 160 -16.47 -32.07 -26.86
C LEU A 160 -16.24 -31.21 -25.62
N ALA A 161 -15.65 -30.03 -25.77
CA ALA A 161 -15.16 -29.23 -24.65
C ALA A 161 -16.29 -28.74 -23.74
N ASP A 162 -16.11 -28.97 -22.45
CA ASP A 162 -16.90 -28.33 -21.40
C ASP A 162 -16.70 -26.80 -21.44
N THR A 163 -17.70 -26.06 -20.93
CA THR A 163 -17.73 -24.59 -20.95
C THR A 163 -16.48 -23.96 -20.32
N ALA A 164 -15.88 -24.57 -19.31
CA ALA A 164 -14.66 -24.07 -18.66
C ALA A 164 -13.38 -24.28 -19.49
N THR A 165 -13.32 -25.36 -20.29
CA THR A 165 -12.13 -25.71 -21.10
C THR A 165 -12.16 -25.14 -22.50
N ARG A 166 -13.33 -24.76 -22.99
CA ARG A 166 -13.50 -24.16 -24.31
C ARG A 166 -12.60 -22.92 -24.53
N PRO A 167 -12.48 -21.96 -23.60
CA PRO A 167 -11.56 -20.83 -23.74
C PRO A 167 -10.09 -21.23 -23.85
N VAL A 168 -9.68 -22.34 -23.23
CA VAL A 168 -8.29 -22.85 -23.34
C VAL A 168 -8.01 -23.32 -24.76
N LEU A 169 -8.95 -24.03 -25.37
CA LEU A 169 -8.83 -24.58 -26.71
C LEU A 169 -9.04 -23.53 -27.82
N THR A 170 -9.75 -22.43 -27.53
CA THR A 170 -9.90 -21.29 -28.44
C THR A 170 -8.82 -20.22 -28.27
N GLY A 171 -7.96 -20.32 -27.25
CA GLY A 171 -6.95 -19.30 -26.92
C GLY A 171 -7.50 -18.05 -26.24
N GLU A 172 -8.71 -18.10 -25.70
CA GLU A 172 -9.37 -17.01 -24.96
C GLU A 172 -9.20 -17.11 -23.43
N TYR A 173 -8.53 -18.16 -22.96
CA TYR A 173 -8.29 -18.38 -21.53
C TYR A 173 -7.52 -17.23 -20.89
N CYS A 174 -8.03 -16.70 -19.77
CA CYS A 174 -7.49 -15.55 -19.05
C CYS A 174 -7.33 -14.25 -19.89
N ALA A 175 -8.01 -14.11 -21.04
CA ALA A 175 -7.92 -12.90 -21.88
C ALA A 175 -8.25 -11.62 -21.08
N ALA A 176 -9.27 -11.65 -20.23
CA ALA A 176 -9.63 -10.54 -19.34
C ALA A 176 -8.53 -10.22 -18.32
N ASP A 177 -7.89 -11.24 -17.75
CA ASP A 177 -6.80 -11.06 -16.79
C ASP A 177 -5.54 -10.47 -17.45
N VAL A 178 -5.23 -10.87 -18.69
CA VAL A 178 -4.11 -10.32 -19.45
C VAL A 178 -4.37 -8.85 -19.79
N LEU A 179 -5.57 -8.52 -20.26
CA LEU A 179 -5.98 -7.15 -20.54
C LEU A 179 -5.90 -6.27 -19.29
N GLU A 180 -6.37 -6.76 -18.14
CA GLU A 180 -6.34 -6.02 -16.88
C GLU A 180 -4.92 -5.90 -16.30
N ALA A 181 -4.11 -6.95 -16.38
CA ALA A 181 -2.71 -6.90 -15.95
C ALA A 181 -1.91 -5.89 -16.80
N ALA A 182 -2.13 -5.86 -18.11
CA ALA A 182 -1.53 -4.89 -19.02
C ALA A 182 -2.01 -3.45 -18.75
N ARG A 183 -3.29 -3.25 -18.40
CA ARG A 183 -3.86 -1.94 -18.03
C ARG A 183 -3.31 -1.42 -16.70
N SER A 184 -3.33 -2.26 -15.67
CA SER A 184 -2.93 -1.92 -14.31
C SER A 184 -1.41 -1.83 -14.14
N GLY A 185 -0.62 -2.46 -15.02
CA GLY A 185 0.83 -2.55 -14.89
C GLY A 185 1.27 -3.60 -13.86
N ALA A 186 0.46 -4.65 -13.68
CA ALA A 186 0.79 -5.76 -12.79
C ALA A 186 1.80 -6.71 -13.48
N ASP A 187 3.05 -6.26 -13.59
CA ASP A 187 4.10 -6.91 -14.39
C ASP A 187 4.29 -8.40 -14.05
N ASP A 188 4.31 -8.76 -12.76
CA ASP A 188 4.50 -10.15 -12.31
C ASP A 188 3.31 -11.04 -12.69
N ARG A 189 2.09 -10.51 -12.55
CA ARG A 189 0.87 -11.20 -12.96
C ARG A 189 0.85 -11.35 -14.48
N LEU A 190 1.17 -10.28 -15.22
CA LEU A 190 1.27 -10.32 -16.68
C LEU A 190 2.32 -11.34 -17.14
N ALA A 191 3.48 -11.39 -16.50
CA ALA A 191 4.52 -12.38 -16.78
C ALA A 191 4.05 -13.82 -16.51
N SER A 192 3.30 -14.03 -15.42
CA SER A 192 2.72 -15.34 -15.09
C SER A 192 1.64 -15.79 -16.07
N LEU A 193 0.89 -14.85 -16.66
CA LEU A 193 -0.16 -15.14 -17.62
C LEU A 193 0.40 -15.40 -19.02
N LEU A 194 1.44 -14.66 -19.42
CA LEU A 194 2.07 -14.73 -20.75
C LEU A 194 3.02 -15.94 -20.92
N THR A 195 2.60 -17.16 -20.56
CA THR A 195 3.42 -18.37 -20.77
C THR A 195 3.39 -18.83 -22.22
N PRO A 196 4.42 -19.54 -22.75
CA PRO A 196 4.48 -19.96 -24.16
C PRO A 196 3.23 -20.65 -24.72
N LEU A 197 2.36 -21.17 -23.86
CA LEU A 197 1.21 -22.01 -24.20
C LEU A 197 -0.12 -21.48 -23.61
N ASN A 198 -0.08 -20.30 -22.98
CA ASN A 198 -1.25 -19.54 -22.51
C ASN A 198 -1.19 -18.07 -22.97
N VAL A 199 -0.52 -17.79 -24.09
CA VAL A 199 -0.37 -16.44 -24.61
C VAL A 199 -1.55 -16.11 -25.50
N ASN A 200 -2.38 -15.18 -25.04
CA ASN A 200 -3.11 -14.32 -25.96
C ASN A 200 -2.63 -12.88 -25.80
N VAL A 201 -1.39 -12.60 -26.23
CA VAL A 201 -0.88 -11.21 -26.36
C VAL A 201 -1.73 -10.39 -27.35
N HIS A 202 -2.56 -11.06 -28.15
CA HIS A 202 -3.52 -10.48 -29.08
C HIS A 202 -4.96 -10.52 -28.55
N ALA A 203 -5.16 -10.81 -27.26
CA ALA A 203 -6.46 -10.72 -26.61
C ALA A 203 -7.02 -9.33 -26.89
N CYS A 204 -8.34 -9.17 -26.94
CA CYS A 204 -8.88 -7.85 -27.21
C CYS A 204 -10.14 -7.57 -26.39
N ASP A 205 -10.30 -6.33 -25.95
CA ASP A 205 -11.51 -5.90 -25.26
C ASP A 205 -12.68 -5.66 -26.24
N GLY A 206 -13.81 -5.18 -25.72
CA GLY A 206 -14.98 -4.84 -26.54
C GLY A 206 -14.72 -3.78 -27.61
N ARG A 207 -13.61 -3.02 -27.55
CA ARG A 207 -13.16 -2.07 -28.59
C ARG A 207 -12.10 -2.68 -29.51
N ARG A 208 -11.82 -3.98 -29.42
CA ARG A 208 -10.69 -4.64 -30.08
C ARG A 208 -9.31 -4.08 -29.68
N SER A 209 -9.20 -3.38 -28.55
CA SER A 209 -7.91 -2.93 -28.03
C SER A 209 -7.15 -4.12 -27.44
N THR A 210 -5.90 -4.33 -27.88
CA THR A 210 -5.03 -5.40 -27.38
C THR A 210 -4.38 -5.05 -26.03
N PRO A 211 -3.78 -6.01 -25.29
CA PRO A 211 -2.94 -5.72 -24.13
C PRO A 211 -1.91 -4.62 -24.41
N LEU A 212 -1.33 -4.60 -25.61
CA LEU A 212 -0.36 -3.58 -26.01
C LEU A 212 -0.99 -2.19 -26.14
N HIS A 213 -2.22 -2.07 -26.66
CA HIS A 213 -2.96 -0.80 -26.68
C HIS A 213 -3.20 -0.25 -25.28
N LEU A 214 -3.58 -1.13 -24.35
CA LEU A 214 -3.85 -0.76 -22.96
C LEU A 214 -2.56 -0.37 -22.25
N ALA A 215 -1.52 -1.21 -22.30
CA ALA A 215 -0.23 -0.91 -21.71
C ALA A 215 0.36 0.41 -22.26
N ALA A 216 0.16 0.66 -23.57
CA ALA A 216 0.58 1.90 -24.21
C ALA A 216 -0.18 3.13 -23.69
N GLY A 217 -1.51 3.08 -23.63
CA GLY A 217 -2.34 4.21 -23.17
C GLY A 217 -2.22 4.53 -21.68
N TYR A 218 -1.88 3.54 -20.84
CA TYR A 218 -1.75 3.69 -19.39
C TYR A 218 -0.29 3.83 -18.89
N ASN A 219 0.66 4.10 -19.79
CA ASN A 219 2.07 4.30 -19.48
C ASN A 219 2.75 3.12 -18.74
N ARG A 220 2.53 1.89 -19.21
CA ARG A 220 3.09 0.68 -18.59
C ARG A 220 4.33 0.19 -19.34
N ALA A 221 5.43 0.94 -19.24
CA ALA A 221 6.66 0.66 -20.01
C ALA A 221 7.19 -0.78 -19.85
N ARG A 222 7.15 -1.34 -18.63
CA ARG A 222 7.57 -2.74 -18.39
C ARG A 222 6.63 -3.76 -19.03
N ALA A 223 5.32 -3.60 -18.87
CA ALA A 223 4.32 -4.40 -19.57
C ALA A 223 4.47 -4.32 -21.09
N VAL A 224 4.72 -3.13 -21.66
CA VAL A 224 4.98 -2.94 -23.09
C VAL A 224 6.20 -3.75 -23.54
N ARG A 225 7.33 -3.67 -22.81
CA ARG A 225 8.52 -4.48 -23.12
C ARG A 225 8.23 -5.97 -23.07
N LEU A 226 7.53 -6.43 -22.03
CA LEU A 226 7.18 -7.84 -21.87
C LEU A 226 6.26 -8.34 -22.99
N LEU A 227 5.24 -7.56 -23.35
CA LEU A 227 4.31 -7.90 -24.42
C LEU A 227 5.02 -7.99 -25.78
N LEU A 228 5.87 -7.02 -26.10
CA LEU A 228 6.68 -7.03 -27.34
C LEU A 228 7.65 -8.22 -27.38
N GLN A 229 8.33 -8.53 -26.26
CA GLN A 229 9.18 -9.72 -26.14
C GLN A 229 8.41 -11.04 -26.36
N ARG A 230 7.11 -11.05 -26.07
CA ARG A 230 6.21 -12.20 -26.27
C ARG A 230 5.45 -12.15 -27.60
N GLY A 231 5.88 -11.31 -28.53
CA GLY A 231 5.36 -11.26 -29.90
C GLY A 231 4.09 -10.43 -30.08
N ALA A 232 3.78 -9.50 -29.18
CA ALA A 232 2.64 -8.61 -29.37
C ALA A 232 2.80 -7.78 -30.66
N ASP A 233 1.74 -7.76 -31.48
CA ASP A 233 1.71 -7.02 -32.75
C ASP A 233 1.63 -5.52 -32.50
N VAL A 234 2.69 -4.81 -32.89
CA VAL A 234 2.83 -3.36 -32.75
C VAL A 234 1.94 -2.58 -33.73
N HIS A 235 1.44 -3.23 -34.78
CA HIS A 235 0.56 -2.64 -35.79
C HIS A 235 -0.91 -3.05 -35.63
N ALA A 236 -1.25 -3.76 -34.56
CA ALA A 236 -2.62 -4.19 -34.30
C ALA A 236 -3.55 -2.97 -34.29
N LYS A 237 -4.72 -3.08 -34.94
CA LYS A 237 -5.72 -2.00 -35.00
C LYS A 237 -6.92 -2.32 -34.14
N ASP A 238 -7.34 -1.36 -33.31
CA ASP A 238 -8.60 -1.43 -32.57
C ASP A 238 -9.82 -1.13 -33.48
N LYS A 239 -11.03 -1.06 -32.92
CA LYS A 239 -12.26 -0.76 -33.68
C LYS A 239 -12.24 0.60 -34.40
N GLY A 240 -11.51 1.58 -33.87
CA GLY A 240 -11.35 2.89 -34.50
C GLY A 240 -10.19 2.94 -35.50
N GLY A 241 -9.49 1.81 -35.71
CA GLY A 241 -8.30 1.76 -36.55
C GLY A 241 -7.04 2.25 -35.85
N LEU A 242 -7.09 2.61 -34.57
CA LEU A 242 -5.94 3.10 -33.83
C LEU A 242 -4.96 1.95 -33.61
N VAL A 243 -3.67 2.22 -33.79
CA VAL A 243 -2.56 1.35 -33.35
C VAL A 243 -2.10 1.75 -31.94
N PRO A 244 -1.37 0.89 -31.18
CA PRO A 244 -0.90 1.21 -29.83
C PRO A 244 -0.13 2.54 -29.73
N LEU A 245 0.59 2.92 -30.80
CA LEU A 245 1.32 4.17 -30.88
C LEU A 245 0.41 5.41 -30.76
N HIS A 246 -0.81 5.38 -31.31
CA HIS A 246 -1.76 6.50 -31.16
C HIS A 246 -2.08 6.75 -29.68
N ASN A 247 -2.34 5.69 -28.91
CA ASN A 247 -2.65 5.82 -27.49
C ASN A 247 -1.49 6.42 -26.69
N ALA A 248 -0.26 5.92 -26.92
CA ALA A 248 0.92 6.48 -26.28
C ALA A 248 1.11 7.96 -26.61
N CYS A 249 0.91 8.32 -27.88
CA CYS A 249 1.09 9.68 -28.36
C CYS A 249 0.02 10.67 -27.87
N SER A 250 -1.25 10.28 -27.85
CA SER A 250 -2.36 11.13 -27.39
C SER A 250 -2.19 11.54 -25.91
N TYR A 251 -1.73 10.60 -25.07
CA TYR A 251 -1.49 10.86 -23.65
C TYR A 251 -0.09 11.43 -23.32
N GLY A 252 0.84 11.45 -24.28
CA GLY A 252 2.17 12.04 -24.09
C GLY A 252 3.20 11.12 -23.42
N HIS A 253 3.06 9.80 -23.56
CA HIS A 253 3.91 8.82 -22.87
C HIS A 253 5.23 8.60 -23.61
N TYR A 254 6.19 9.51 -23.44
CA TYR A 254 7.45 9.55 -24.18
C TYR A 254 8.21 8.20 -24.20
N GLU A 255 8.46 7.58 -23.04
CA GLU A 255 9.21 6.30 -22.97
C GLU A 255 8.50 5.18 -23.72
N VAL A 256 7.17 5.10 -23.58
CA VAL A 256 6.36 4.09 -24.28
C VAL A 256 6.36 4.34 -25.79
N THR A 257 6.21 5.60 -26.22
CA THR A 257 6.32 5.98 -27.64
C THR A 257 7.66 5.54 -28.21
N GLU A 258 8.77 5.83 -27.51
CA GLU A 258 10.10 5.43 -27.93
C GLU A 258 10.25 3.90 -28.03
N LEU A 259 9.72 3.14 -27.06
CA LEU A 259 9.72 1.68 -27.08
C LEU A 259 8.94 1.10 -28.27
N LEU A 260 7.77 1.67 -28.59
CA LEU A 260 6.95 1.21 -29.71
C LEU A 260 7.62 1.52 -31.06
N VAL A 261 8.18 2.72 -31.23
CA VAL A 261 8.89 3.09 -32.46
C VAL A 261 10.13 2.21 -32.66
N ARG A 262 10.92 1.96 -31.60
CA ARG A 262 12.04 1.01 -31.65
C ARG A 262 11.61 -0.42 -32.00
N ALA A 263 10.39 -0.80 -31.64
CA ALA A 263 9.81 -2.09 -32.01
C ALA A 263 9.21 -2.12 -33.43
N GLY A 264 9.40 -1.04 -34.22
CA GLY A 264 8.97 -0.95 -35.62
C GLY A 264 7.59 -0.34 -35.82
N ALA A 265 7.01 0.34 -34.83
CA ALA A 265 5.72 1.02 -35.01
C ALA A 265 5.80 2.07 -36.13
N ASP A 266 4.84 2.03 -37.06
CA ASP A 266 4.73 3.01 -38.14
C ASP A 266 4.26 4.37 -37.57
N VAL A 267 5.15 5.36 -37.60
CA VAL A 267 4.90 6.72 -37.09
C VAL A 267 3.86 7.49 -37.90
N ASN A 268 3.57 7.06 -39.13
CA ASN A 268 2.58 7.64 -40.02
C ASN A 268 1.34 6.75 -40.18
N ALA A 269 1.18 5.72 -39.33
CA ALA A 269 0.00 4.85 -39.36
C ALA A 269 -1.27 5.67 -39.21
N THR A 270 -2.29 5.37 -40.03
CA THR A 270 -3.57 6.08 -39.96
C THR A 270 -4.66 5.23 -39.30
N ASP A 271 -5.46 5.89 -38.47
CA ASP A 271 -6.74 5.37 -37.98
C ASP A 271 -7.85 5.44 -39.06
N LEU A 272 -9.10 5.12 -38.69
CA LEU A 272 -10.23 5.16 -39.62
C LEU A 272 -10.61 6.58 -40.09
N TRP A 273 -10.17 7.61 -39.39
CA TRP A 273 -10.39 9.02 -39.71
C TRP A 273 -9.14 9.68 -40.32
N ALA A 274 -8.16 8.87 -40.72
CA ALA A 274 -6.88 9.32 -41.25
C ALA A 274 -6.07 10.20 -40.28
N PHE A 275 -6.31 10.12 -38.96
CA PHE A 275 -5.40 10.68 -37.97
C PHE A 275 -4.16 9.82 -37.88
N THR A 276 -3.01 10.48 -37.78
CA THR A 276 -1.71 9.84 -37.49
C THR A 276 -1.37 10.02 -36.01
N PRO A 277 -0.42 9.24 -35.44
CA PRO A 277 0.08 9.48 -34.09
C PRO A 277 0.56 10.92 -33.85
N LEU A 278 1.07 11.59 -34.90
CA LEU A 278 1.48 12.99 -34.82
C LEU A 278 0.29 13.96 -34.71
N HIS A 279 -0.85 13.68 -35.37
CA HIS A 279 -2.07 14.46 -35.16
C HIS A 279 -2.56 14.39 -33.71
N GLU A 280 -2.55 13.17 -33.13
CA GLU A 280 -2.91 12.95 -31.72
C GLU A 280 -1.99 13.74 -30.78
N ALA A 281 -0.67 13.61 -30.94
CA ALA A 281 0.30 14.33 -30.12
C ALA A 281 0.19 15.85 -30.29
N ALA A 282 0.04 16.35 -31.51
CA ALA A 282 -0.04 17.78 -31.81
C ALA A 282 -1.32 18.43 -31.26
N SER A 283 -2.48 17.79 -31.44
CA SER A 283 -3.77 18.31 -30.94
C SER A 283 -3.84 18.41 -29.41
N LYS A 284 -3.05 17.60 -28.69
CA LYS A 284 -2.91 17.60 -27.23
C LYS A 284 -1.66 18.32 -26.73
N ALA A 285 -0.94 19.02 -27.61
CA ALA A 285 0.30 19.76 -27.30
C ALA A 285 1.38 18.92 -26.60
N ARG A 286 1.57 17.66 -27.01
CA ARG A 286 2.61 16.76 -26.47
C ARG A 286 3.95 17.05 -27.15
N LEU A 287 4.62 18.15 -26.75
CA LEU A 287 5.82 18.67 -27.42
C LEU A 287 6.94 17.63 -27.60
N GLU A 288 7.29 16.91 -26.53
CA GLU A 288 8.41 15.96 -26.53
C GLU A 288 8.11 14.76 -27.43
N VAL A 289 6.85 14.29 -27.40
CA VAL A 289 6.38 13.21 -28.27
C VAL A 289 6.34 13.66 -29.73
N CYS A 290 5.87 14.88 -30.02
CA CYS A 290 5.90 15.42 -31.37
C CYS A 290 7.33 15.48 -31.92
N SER A 291 8.27 15.98 -31.11
CA SER A 291 9.69 16.08 -31.50
C SER A 291 10.28 14.70 -31.77
N LEU A 292 9.95 13.69 -30.95
CA LEU A 292 10.34 12.31 -31.15
C LEU A 292 9.79 11.74 -32.46
N LEU A 293 8.49 11.87 -32.70
CA LEU A 293 7.85 11.37 -33.92
C LEU A 293 8.44 12.01 -35.18
N LEU A 294 8.65 13.33 -35.19
CA LEU A 294 9.29 14.03 -36.31
C LEU A 294 10.73 13.54 -36.55
N SER A 295 11.47 13.27 -35.48
CA SER A 295 12.83 12.73 -35.60
C SER A 295 12.88 11.32 -36.19
N GLU A 296 11.80 10.58 -36.05
CA GLU A 296 11.63 9.22 -36.57
C GLU A 296 10.84 9.20 -37.90
N GLY A 297 10.66 10.35 -38.55
CA GLY A 297 10.11 10.46 -39.91
C GLY A 297 8.59 10.66 -40.00
N ALA A 298 7.93 11.10 -38.94
CA ALA A 298 6.53 11.48 -39.01
C ALA A 298 6.33 12.70 -39.93
N ASP A 299 5.33 12.64 -40.81
CA ASP A 299 5.02 13.71 -41.75
C ASP A 299 3.86 14.57 -41.22
N PRO A 300 4.11 15.82 -40.81
CA PRO A 300 3.08 16.70 -40.28
C PRO A 300 2.15 17.26 -41.37
N THR A 301 2.43 17.01 -42.65
CA THR A 301 1.64 17.52 -43.79
C THR A 301 0.56 16.56 -44.26
N LEU A 302 0.54 15.32 -43.77
CA LEU A 302 -0.51 14.36 -44.05
C LEU A 302 -1.85 14.89 -43.54
N LEU A 303 -2.90 14.76 -44.36
CA LEU A 303 -4.23 15.28 -44.05
C LEU A 303 -5.12 14.17 -43.49
N ASN A 304 -5.84 14.48 -42.42
CA ASN A 304 -6.92 13.63 -41.91
C ASN A 304 -8.21 13.77 -42.75
N CYS A 305 -9.27 13.05 -42.37
CA CYS A 305 -10.56 13.08 -43.08
C CYS A 305 -11.27 14.44 -43.04
N HIS A 306 -10.82 15.38 -42.20
CA HIS A 306 -11.32 16.75 -42.15
C HIS A 306 -10.48 17.71 -43.01
N GLY A 307 -9.50 17.21 -43.76
CA GLY A 307 -8.58 18.01 -44.56
C GLY A 307 -7.60 18.82 -43.71
N LYS A 308 -7.36 18.43 -42.45
CA LYS A 308 -6.43 19.10 -41.54
C LYS A 308 -5.16 18.28 -41.38
N SER A 309 -4.03 18.97 -41.41
CA SER A 309 -2.71 18.41 -41.12
C SER A 309 -2.39 18.42 -39.61
N ALA A 310 -1.28 17.79 -39.20
CA ALA A 310 -0.84 17.85 -37.81
C ALA A 310 -0.49 19.29 -37.36
N LEU A 311 -0.07 20.13 -38.32
CA LEU A 311 0.15 21.56 -38.09
C LEU A 311 -1.19 22.27 -37.79
N ASP A 312 -2.23 21.98 -38.57
CA ASP A 312 -3.53 22.67 -38.43
C ASP A 312 -4.26 22.33 -37.14
N VAL A 313 -4.02 21.15 -36.57
CA VAL A 313 -4.64 20.72 -35.30
C VAL A 313 -3.85 21.16 -34.07
N ALA A 314 -2.63 21.67 -34.22
CA ALA A 314 -1.83 22.16 -33.10
C ALA A 314 -2.48 23.45 -32.52
N PRO A 315 -2.72 23.51 -31.19
CA PRO A 315 -3.55 24.57 -30.58
C PRO A 315 -2.89 25.95 -30.49
N THR A 316 -1.56 26.01 -30.61
CA THR A 316 -0.76 27.23 -30.42
C THR A 316 0.12 27.48 -31.64
N ARG A 317 0.27 28.74 -32.04
CA ARG A 317 1.10 29.15 -33.18
C ARG A 317 2.57 28.76 -32.98
N GLU A 318 3.06 28.85 -31.75
CA GLU A 318 4.43 28.47 -31.37
C GLU A 318 4.69 26.98 -31.65
N LEU A 319 3.71 26.11 -31.36
CA LEU A 319 3.81 24.69 -31.66
C LEU A 319 3.76 24.45 -33.18
N GLN A 320 2.88 25.14 -33.91
CA GLN A 320 2.80 25.04 -35.37
C GLN A 320 4.14 25.38 -36.03
N GLU A 321 4.74 26.51 -35.65
CA GLU A 321 6.02 26.97 -36.14
C GLU A 321 7.15 25.99 -35.78
N ARG A 322 7.13 25.45 -34.55
CA ARG A 322 8.08 24.43 -34.11
C ARG A 322 7.99 23.15 -34.92
N LEU A 323 6.79 22.58 -35.10
CA LEU A 323 6.59 21.35 -35.88
C LEU A 323 7.06 21.53 -37.32
N ALA A 324 6.72 22.66 -37.94
CA ALA A 324 7.15 22.99 -39.30
C ALA A 324 8.67 23.13 -39.40
N PHE A 325 9.30 23.80 -38.42
CA PHE A 325 10.75 23.97 -38.35
C PHE A 325 11.48 22.63 -38.16
N GLU A 326 11.07 21.82 -37.19
CA GLU A 326 11.69 20.53 -36.89
C GLU A 326 11.54 19.55 -38.06
N TYR A 327 10.35 19.45 -38.67
CA TYR A 327 10.14 18.61 -39.85
C TYR A 327 11.05 19.01 -41.02
N ARG A 328 11.20 20.32 -41.25
CA ARG A 328 12.09 20.85 -42.28
C ARG A 328 13.56 20.54 -41.98
N GLY A 329 13.96 20.65 -40.70
CA GLY A 329 15.27 20.25 -40.21
C GLY A 329 15.57 18.77 -40.46
N HIS A 330 14.64 17.87 -40.11
CA HIS A 330 14.79 16.44 -40.37
C HIS A 330 14.82 16.11 -41.87
N CYS A 331 13.99 16.76 -42.68
CA CYS A 331 14.05 16.65 -44.15
C CYS A 331 15.41 17.07 -44.72
N LEU A 332 16.03 18.12 -44.15
CA LEU A 332 17.35 18.57 -44.54
C LEU A 332 18.42 17.55 -44.14
N LEU A 333 18.38 17.02 -42.91
CA LEU A 333 19.32 15.99 -42.45
C LEU A 333 19.27 14.74 -43.36
N GLU A 334 18.08 14.31 -43.73
CA GLU A 334 17.91 13.15 -44.62
C GLU A 334 18.44 13.43 -46.03
N ALA A 335 18.12 14.60 -46.62
CA ALA A 335 18.67 14.99 -47.91
C ALA A 335 20.22 15.10 -47.90
N CYS A 336 20.79 15.46 -46.74
CA CYS A 336 22.25 15.49 -46.52
C CYS A 336 22.84 14.08 -46.42
N ARG A 337 22.17 13.16 -45.72
CA ARG A 337 22.57 11.75 -45.61
C ARG A 337 22.58 11.06 -46.98
N LEU A 338 21.60 11.37 -47.83
CA LEU A 338 21.49 10.87 -49.21
C LEU A 338 22.34 11.67 -50.24
N ALA A 339 22.97 12.77 -49.80
CA ALA A 339 23.73 13.71 -50.64
C ALA A 339 22.96 14.21 -51.88
N GLU A 340 21.70 14.64 -51.72
CA GLU A 340 20.83 15.10 -52.80
C GLU A 340 20.79 16.64 -52.92
N PRO A 341 21.56 17.27 -53.84
CA PRO A 341 21.74 18.72 -53.84
C PRO A 341 20.46 19.50 -54.13
N ALA A 342 19.56 18.93 -54.96
CA ALA A 342 18.29 19.56 -55.31
C ALA A 342 17.34 19.63 -54.11
N ARG A 343 17.25 18.56 -53.31
CA ARG A 343 16.44 18.54 -52.08
C ARG A 343 17.03 19.45 -51.00
N VAL A 344 18.35 19.43 -50.82
CA VAL A 344 19.02 20.38 -49.90
C VAL A 344 18.76 21.82 -50.31
N LYS A 345 18.91 22.15 -51.60
CA LYS A 345 18.61 23.49 -52.12
C LYS A 345 17.16 23.88 -51.87
N LYS A 346 16.20 22.98 -52.12
CA LYS A 346 14.76 23.20 -51.87
C LYS A 346 14.51 23.55 -50.39
N GLN A 347 15.08 22.78 -49.46
CA GLN A 347 14.90 23.03 -48.02
C GLN A 347 15.58 24.31 -47.54
N LEU A 348 16.65 24.77 -48.19
CA LEU A 348 17.34 26.00 -47.84
C LEU A 348 16.76 27.26 -48.53
N SER A 349 16.03 27.11 -49.64
CA SER A 349 15.49 28.24 -50.42
C SER A 349 14.16 28.82 -49.91
N SER A 350 13.32 28.04 -49.21
CA SER A 350 12.00 28.49 -48.73
C SER A 350 12.05 29.31 -47.44
N ALA A 351 13.19 29.94 -47.12
CA ALA A 351 13.39 30.74 -45.89
C ALA A 351 13.28 32.28 -46.12
N SER A 352 12.87 32.71 -47.32
CA SER A 352 12.96 34.13 -47.73
C SER A 352 11.62 34.83 -47.99
N GLY A 353 10.49 34.26 -47.55
CA GLY A 353 9.17 34.89 -47.70
C GLY A 353 8.37 34.80 -46.41
N GLN A 354 7.88 35.95 -45.93
CA GLN A 354 7.08 36.18 -44.72
C GLN A 354 7.87 36.40 -43.43
N HIS A 355 8.29 37.64 -43.19
CA HIS A 355 7.97 38.42 -41.97
C HIS A 355 8.73 39.77 -41.98
N GLN A 356 8.07 40.83 -42.44
CA GLN A 356 8.34 42.20 -41.98
C GLN A 356 7.47 42.42 -40.73
N HIS A 357 8.07 42.68 -39.56
CA HIS A 357 7.71 43.80 -38.67
C HIS A 357 8.50 43.83 -37.36
N GLN A 358 9.14 44.99 -37.15
CA GLN A 358 9.40 45.75 -35.91
C GLN A 358 10.12 45.12 -34.71
N SER A 359 11.35 45.60 -34.54
CA SER A 359 12.17 45.55 -33.33
C SER A 359 11.64 46.45 -32.20
N SER A 360 11.56 45.92 -30.98
CA SER A 360 11.72 46.69 -29.75
C SER A 360 12.56 45.88 -28.74
N GLN A 361 13.54 46.56 -28.15
CA GLN A 361 14.55 45.99 -27.26
C GLN A 361 13.99 45.73 -25.85
N ALA A 362 14.42 44.63 -25.22
CA ALA A 362 14.66 44.57 -23.79
C ALA A 362 15.71 43.49 -23.48
N SER A 363 16.78 43.91 -22.81
CA SER A 363 17.86 43.09 -22.26
C SER A 363 17.52 42.64 -20.83
N THR A 364 17.86 41.41 -20.46
CA THR A 364 18.68 41.05 -19.28
C THR A 364 18.75 39.52 -19.09
N SER A 365 19.85 39.12 -18.47
CA SER A 365 20.55 37.83 -18.44
C SER A 365 20.10 36.82 -17.39
N GLY A 366 20.27 35.51 -17.67
CA GLY A 366 20.37 34.45 -16.66
C GLY A 366 20.06 33.03 -17.18
N SER A 367 21.08 32.26 -17.57
CA SER A 367 21.05 30.88 -18.10
C SER A 367 21.39 29.82 -17.03
N THR A 368 21.04 28.52 -17.05
CA THR A 368 20.00 27.62 -17.63
C THR A 368 20.29 26.22 -17.06
N HIS A 369 19.30 25.31 -17.07
CA HIS A 369 19.34 24.13 -17.97
C HIS A 369 17.95 23.46 -17.97
N SER A 370 17.08 23.99 -18.80
CA SER A 370 16.09 23.24 -19.58
C SER A 370 16.73 22.93 -20.95
N LEU A 371 16.11 22.07 -21.76
CA LEU A 371 16.37 22.00 -23.21
C LEU A 371 16.46 23.42 -23.81
N PRO A 372 17.23 23.62 -24.90
CA PRO A 372 17.46 24.96 -25.44
C PRO A 372 16.12 25.68 -25.65
N PRO A 373 16.02 26.96 -25.27
CA PRO A 373 14.85 27.75 -25.64
C PRO A 373 14.66 27.67 -27.16
N PRO A 374 13.42 27.80 -27.68
CA PRO A 374 13.21 27.85 -29.12
C PRO A 374 14.16 28.90 -29.71
N PRO A 375 14.82 28.63 -30.85
CA PRO A 375 15.61 29.66 -31.49
C PRO A 375 14.69 30.85 -31.73
N GLN A 376 15.02 31.99 -31.12
CA GLN A 376 14.27 33.25 -31.30
C GLN A 376 14.29 33.73 -32.77
N ASP A 377 15.06 33.05 -33.62
CA ASP A 377 15.02 33.14 -35.07
C ASP A 377 14.85 31.73 -35.69
N CYS A 378 13.67 31.42 -36.23
CA CYS A 378 13.44 30.31 -37.16
C CYS A 378 14.12 30.55 -38.53
N GLY A 379 15.32 31.13 -38.52
CA GLY A 379 16.05 31.62 -39.68
C GLY A 379 16.90 30.55 -40.38
N LEU A 380 17.46 30.93 -41.52
CA LEU A 380 18.29 30.06 -42.35
C LEU A 380 19.51 29.50 -41.59
N ASP A 381 20.14 30.30 -40.70
CA ASP A 381 21.30 29.86 -39.91
C ASP A 381 20.96 28.72 -38.95
N ALA A 382 19.81 28.81 -38.27
CA ALA A 382 19.31 27.78 -37.36
C ALA A 382 18.99 26.48 -38.11
N LEU A 383 18.45 26.57 -39.33
CA LEU A 383 18.15 25.40 -40.15
C LEU A 383 19.41 24.73 -40.72
N VAL A 384 20.37 25.51 -41.23
CA VAL A 384 21.65 24.98 -41.75
C VAL A 384 22.47 24.29 -40.66
N ASN A 385 22.32 24.72 -39.41
CA ASN A 385 22.94 24.13 -38.23
C ASN A 385 21.96 23.31 -37.37
N PHE A 386 20.85 22.85 -37.97
CA PHE A 386 19.84 22.05 -37.28
C PHE A 386 20.49 20.82 -36.63
N THR A 387 20.08 20.51 -35.40
CA THR A 387 20.72 19.46 -34.59
C THR A 387 19.72 18.34 -34.34
N HIS A 388 20.07 17.11 -34.73
CA HIS A 388 19.26 15.93 -34.51
C HIS A 388 19.10 15.64 -33.01
N LEU A 389 17.87 15.49 -32.52
CA LEU A 389 17.58 15.30 -31.09
C LEU A 389 18.28 14.05 -30.50
N GLY A 390 18.29 12.95 -31.25
CA GLY A 390 18.91 11.67 -30.87
C GLY A 390 20.44 11.71 -30.85
N THR A 391 21.08 11.86 -32.00
CA THR A 391 22.54 11.74 -32.18
C THR A 391 23.32 13.05 -31.96
N GLY A 392 22.66 14.21 -32.00
CA GLY A 392 23.33 15.51 -32.04
C GLY A 392 24.00 15.83 -33.38
N ASP A 393 23.77 15.01 -34.41
CA ASP A 393 24.30 15.27 -35.74
C ASP A 393 23.68 16.52 -36.35
N ARG A 394 24.48 17.20 -37.15
CA ARG A 394 24.09 18.37 -37.95
C ARG A 394 24.20 18.03 -39.44
N PRO A 395 23.62 18.83 -40.37
CA PRO A 395 23.68 18.56 -41.80
C PRO A 395 25.10 18.22 -42.33
N LEU A 396 26.13 18.89 -41.81
CA LEU A 396 27.53 18.60 -42.14
C LEU A 396 28.01 17.21 -41.67
N HIS A 397 27.60 16.75 -40.48
CA HIS A 397 27.91 15.40 -39.99
C HIS A 397 27.26 14.34 -40.90
N CYS A 398 25.97 14.53 -41.23
CA CYS A 398 25.24 13.60 -42.10
C CYS A 398 25.85 13.53 -43.51
N CYS A 399 26.29 14.66 -44.08
CA CYS A 399 27.00 14.67 -45.35
C CYS A 399 28.38 14.01 -45.26
N ALA A 400 29.12 14.24 -44.17
CA ALA A 400 30.45 13.67 -43.96
C ALA A 400 30.39 12.14 -43.86
N ALA A 401 29.33 11.59 -43.25
CA ALA A 401 29.05 10.15 -43.18
C ALA A 401 28.46 9.57 -44.49
N SER A 402 27.99 10.41 -45.42
CA SER A 402 27.25 9.95 -46.59
C SER A 402 28.14 9.13 -47.54
N VAL A 403 27.67 7.94 -47.91
CA VAL A 403 28.35 7.07 -48.87
C VAL A 403 28.20 7.54 -50.33
N TYR A 404 27.29 8.49 -50.57
CA TYR A 404 26.96 8.94 -51.93
C TYR A 404 27.98 9.95 -52.47
N PRO A 405 28.27 9.95 -53.79
CA PRO A 405 29.39 10.70 -54.37
C PRO A 405 29.18 12.22 -54.40
N LYS A 406 27.93 12.70 -54.37
CA LYS A 406 27.61 14.14 -54.39
C LYS A 406 27.81 14.83 -53.04
N ARG A 407 28.28 14.12 -52.00
CA ARG A 407 28.47 14.66 -50.64
C ARG A 407 29.31 15.94 -50.62
N LYS A 408 30.41 16.01 -51.39
CA LYS A 408 31.30 17.17 -51.46
C LYS A 408 30.55 18.42 -51.94
N GLN A 409 29.73 18.27 -52.98
CA GLN A 409 28.90 19.36 -53.52
C GLN A 409 27.88 19.86 -52.48
N VAL A 410 27.26 18.96 -51.74
CA VAL A 410 26.29 19.31 -50.69
C VAL A 410 26.97 19.98 -49.50
N MET A 411 28.11 19.46 -49.04
CA MET A 411 28.91 20.07 -47.97
C MET A 411 29.33 21.49 -48.31
N GLU A 412 29.81 21.71 -49.53
CA GLU A 412 30.21 23.05 -49.99
C GLU A 412 29.02 24.01 -50.01
N MET A 413 27.84 23.54 -50.44
CA MET A 413 26.61 24.31 -50.38
C MET A 413 26.23 24.69 -48.94
N LEU A 414 26.33 23.76 -47.99
CA LEU A 414 26.04 23.99 -46.58
C LEU A 414 27.03 24.98 -45.95
N ILE A 415 28.33 24.82 -46.20
CA ILE A 415 29.38 25.74 -45.68
C ILE A 415 29.14 27.16 -46.20
N ARG A 416 28.85 27.32 -47.51
CA ARG A 416 28.50 28.64 -48.09
C ARG A 416 27.24 29.26 -47.47
N LYS A 417 26.38 28.44 -46.89
CA LYS A 417 25.14 28.86 -46.22
C LYS A 417 25.28 29.03 -44.70
N GLY A 418 26.49 28.95 -44.16
CA GLY A 418 26.78 29.20 -42.74
C GLY A 418 26.90 27.95 -41.87
N ALA A 419 27.08 26.75 -42.45
CA ALA A 419 27.24 25.54 -41.66
C ALA A 419 28.56 25.56 -40.86
N ARG A 420 28.46 25.32 -39.55
CA ARG A 420 29.60 25.36 -38.63
C ARG A 420 30.44 24.09 -38.76
N VAL A 421 31.67 24.27 -39.22
CA VAL A 421 32.61 23.18 -39.59
C VAL A 421 33.14 22.39 -38.38
N ASN A 422 33.12 22.98 -37.18
CA ASN A 422 33.79 22.45 -35.98
C ASN A 422 32.85 22.07 -34.83
N GLU A 423 31.54 22.11 -35.06
CA GLU A 423 30.57 21.70 -34.03
C GLU A 423 30.66 20.20 -33.77
N LYS A 424 30.40 19.80 -32.53
CA LYS A 424 30.45 18.40 -32.11
C LYS A 424 29.05 17.80 -31.99
N ASN A 425 28.89 16.53 -32.36
CA ASN A 425 27.70 15.73 -32.06
C ASN A 425 27.74 15.19 -30.60
N LYS A 426 26.78 14.34 -30.20
CA LYS A 426 26.74 13.81 -28.82
C LYS A 426 27.91 12.89 -28.47
N ASP A 427 28.53 12.26 -29.46
CA ASP A 427 29.76 11.47 -29.31
C ASP A 427 31.02 12.35 -29.26
N GLY A 428 30.85 13.68 -29.26
CA GLY A 428 31.94 14.65 -29.26
C GLY A 428 32.67 14.77 -30.61
N GLN A 429 32.20 14.08 -31.65
CA GLN A 429 32.84 14.05 -32.97
C GLN A 429 32.52 15.32 -33.75
N THR A 430 33.51 15.87 -34.46
CA THR A 430 33.31 16.91 -35.48
C THR A 430 33.02 16.27 -36.84
N PRO A 431 32.53 17.02 -37.85
CA PRO A 431 32.37 16.49 -39.21
C PRO A 431 33.67 15.90 -39.80
N LEU A 432 34.84 16.41 -39.38
CA LEU A 432 36.14 15.87 -39.79
C LEU A 432 36.38 14.47 -39.21
N HIS A 433 36.00 14.21 -37.96
CA HIS A 433 36.08 12.87 -37.37
C HIS A 433 35.19 11.89 -38.15
N VAL A 434 33.95 12.29 -38.41
CA VAL A 434 32.98 11.46 -39.15
C VAL A 434 33.48 11.14 -40.57
N ALA A 435 33.99 12.15 -41.30
CA ALA A 435 34.60 11.94 -42.62
C ALA A 435 35.82 11.00 -42.57
N THR A 436 36.63 11.11 -41.50
CA THR A 436 37.82 10.29 -41.30
C THR A 436 37.46 8.83 -40.97
N GLU A 437 36.43 8.61 -40.15
CA GLU A 437 35.96 7.28 -39.77
C GLU A 437 35.57 6.44 -41.00
N HIS A 438 35.00 7.11 -42.01
CA HIS A 438 34.58 6.52 -43.28
C HIS A 438 35.65 6.64 -44.39
N SER A 439 36.83 7.20 -44.09
CA SER A 439 37.91 7.45 -45.07
C SER A 439 37.49 8.26 -46.30
N HIS A 440 36.57 9.23 -46.13
CA HIS A 440 36.09 10.11 -47.19
C HIS A 440 37.07 11.27 -47.44
N LEU A 441 38.15 11.01 -48.18
CA LEU A 441 39.26 11.96 -48.39
C LEU A 441 38.82 13.30 -49.01
N ASP A 442 37.84 13.28 -49.90
CA ASP A 442 37.29 14.47 -50.57
C ASP A 442 36.50 15.38 -49.62
N ALA A 443 35.78 14.79 -48.66
CA ALA A 443 35.10 15.49 -47.58
C ALA A 443 36.11 16.03 -46.55
N MET A 444 37.14 15.25 -46.22
CA MET A 444 38.23 15.69 -45.35
C MET A 444 38.97 16.91 -45.94
N ASP A 445 39.40 16.84 -47.21
CA ASP A 445 40.06 17.94 -47.91
C ASP A 445 39.21 19.22 -47.89
N LEU A 446 37.90 19.10 -48.18
CA LEU A 446 36.99 20.23 -48.16
C LEU A 446 36.88 20.85 -46.75
N LEU A 447 36.66 20.03 -45.72
CA LEU A 447 36.53 20.49 -44.33
C LEU A 447 37.79 21.21 -43.86
N LEU A 448 38.98 20.67 -44.17
CA LEU A 448 40.27 21.25 -43.80
C LEU A 448 40.50 22.61 -44.48
N ARG A 449 40.19 22.73 -45.77
CA ARG A 449 40.25 24.02 -46.49
C ARG A 449 39.32 25.08 -45.91
N HIS A 450 38.20 24.66 -45.30
CA HIS A 450 37.23 25.53 -44.65
C HIS A 450 37.42 25.65 -43.12
N GLY A 451 38.63 25.41 -42.62
CA GLY A 451 39.01 25.71 -41.24
C GLY A 451 38.57 24.66 -40.23
N ALA A 452 38.44 23.39 -40.63
CA ALA A 452 38.27 22.30 -39.68
C ALA A 452 39.51 22.19 -38.77
N LYS A 453 39.27 22.13 -37.46
CA LYS A 453 40.30 21.97 -36.43
C LYS A 453 40.87 20.55 -36.52
N VAL A 454 42.03 20.42 -37.15
CA VAL A 454 42.73 19.15 -37.38
C VAL A 454 42.96 18.36 -36.08
N ASN A 455 43.36 19.05 -35.01
CA ASN A 455 43.67 18.43 -33.71
C ASN A 455 42.50 18.51 -32.72
N ALA A 456 41.27 18.80 -33.18
CA ALA A 456 40.10 18.63 -32.32
C ALA A 456 40.00 17.16 -31.89
N CYS A 457 39.69 16.91 -30.62
CA CYS A 457 39.49 15.57 -30.09
C CYS A 457 38.00 15.26 -29.93
N ASP A 458 37.58 14.01 -30.08
CA ASP A 458 36.21 13.56 -29.79
C ASP A 458 35.94 13.39 -28.27
N ALA A 459 34.81 12.78 -27.87
CA ALA A 459 34.52 12.53 -26.45
C ALA A 459 35.45 11.50 -25.79
N ARG A 460 36.17 10.69 -26.58
CA ARG A 460 37.19 9.74 -26.12
C ARG A 460 38.59 10.35 -26.07
N GLY A 461 38.74 11.60 -26.50
CA GLY A 461 40.05 12.25 -26.60
C GLY A 461 40.83 11.88 -27.88
N GLU A 462 40.20 11.23 -28.86
CA GLU A 462 40.85 10.85 -30.12
C GLU A 462 40.81 12.00 -31.13
N SER A 463 41.96 12.31 -31.74
CA SER A 463 42.03 13.22 -32.88
C SER A 463 41.69 12.50 -34.19
N ALA A 464 41.35 13.27 -35.24
CA ALA A 464 41.13 12.69 -36.57
C ALA A 464 42.34 11.87 -37.07
N LEU A 465 43.58 12.26 -36.74
CA LEU A 465 44.78 11.50 -37.13
C LEU A 465 44.84 10.14 -36.42
N SER A 466 44.51 10.08 -35.13
CA SER A 466 44.47 8.82 -34.38
C SER A 466 43.39 7.86 -34.94
N LEU A 467 42.24 8.42 -35.34
CA LEU A 467 41.15 7.69 -35.96
C LEU A 467 41.56 7.13 -37.33
N ALA A 468 42.23 7.94 -38.17
CA ALA A 468 42.75 7.54 -39.47
C ALA A 468 43.77 6.41 -39.37
N ALA A 469 44.65 6.46 -38.37
CA ALA A 469 45.63 5.42 -38.09
C ALA A 469 44.97 4.11 -37.64
N ARG A 470 43.97 4.19 -36.75
CA ARG A 470 43.19 3.03 -36.30
C ARG A 470 42.42 2.34 -37.44
N ARG A 471 42.00 3.11 -38.44
CA ARG A 471 41.30 2.61 -39.64
C ARG A 471 42.26 2.20 -40.77
N ASP A 472 43.56 2.21 -40.53
CA ASP A 472 44.64 1.89 -41.49
C ASP A 472 44.54 2.68 -42.82
N SER A 473 44.10 3.94 -42.73
CA SER A 473 43.92 4.79 -43.91
C SER A 473 45.14 5.67 -44.14
N ALA A 474 46.14 5.11 -44.84
CA ALA A 474 47.39 5.81 -45.12
C ALA A 474 47.20 7.15 -45.87
N ALA A 475 46.21 7.22 -46.76
CA ALA A 475 45.88 8.44 -47.49
C ALA A 475 45.28 9.53 -46.59
N ALA A 476 44.38 9.15 -45.66
CA ALA A 476 43.81 10.06 -44.68
C ALA A 476 44.89 10.58 -43.70
N CYS A 477 45.79 9.70 -43.25
CA CYS A 477 46.94 10.09 -42.43
C CYS A 477 47.83 11.11 -43.14
N ARG A 478 48.21 10.85 -44.40
CA ARG A 478 49.03 11.79 -45.20
C ARG A 478 48.35 13.16 -45.34
N LEU A 479 47.05 13.18 -45.60
CA LEU A 479 46.28 14.40 -45.76
C LEU A 479 46.23 15.22 -44.45
N LEU A 480 45.97 14.56 -43.32
CA LEU A 480 45.94 15.21 -42.00
C LEU A 480 47.32 15.74 -41.59
N LEU A 481 48.39 14.97 -41.81
CA LEU A 481 49.77 15.40 -41.54
C LEU A 481 50.17 16.60 -42.40
N ALA A 482 49.80 16.61 -43.68
CA ALA A 482 50.04 17.75 -44.57
C ALA A 482 49.33 19.03 -44.12
N CYS A 483 48.22 18.90 -43.39
CA CYS A 483 47.46 20.02 -42.82
C CYS A 483 47.86 20.36 -41.37
N GLY A 484 49.02 19.87 -40.89
CA GLY A 484 49.55 20.21 -39.57
C GLY A 484 48.93 19.41 -38.41
N ALA A 485 48.49 18.17 -38.67
CA ALA A 485 48.11 17.27 -37.58
C ALA A 485 49.31 16.97 -36.69
N ASP A 486 49.13 17.13 -35.38
CA ASP A 486 50.18 16.81 -34.42
C ASP A 486 50.41 15.29 -34.42
N THR A 487 51.64 14.88 -34.74
CA THR A 487 52.12 13.49 -34.56
C THR A 487 52.42 13.18 -33.11
N ARG A 488 52.47 14.21 -32.26
CA ARG A 488 52.67 14.09 -30.83
C ARG A 488 51.41 13.45 -30.23
N PRO A 489 51.54 12.44 -29.38
CA PRO A 489 50.45 12.06 -28.50
C PRO A 489 50.06 13.31 -27.70
N GLU A 490 48.83 13.80 -27.88
CA GLU A 490 48.27 14.91 -27.09
C GLU A 490 48.49 14.64 -25.58
N PRO A 491 48.64 15.67 -24.72
CA PRO A 491 48.95 15.51 -23.29
C PRO A 491 47.82 14.86 -22.46
N HIS A 492 46.80 14.32 -23.13
CA HIS A 492 45.85 13.37 -22.58
C HIS A 492 45.96 11.99 -23.24
N TYR A 493 47.18 11.58 -23.55
CA TYR A 493 47.63 10.41 -22.82
C TYR A 493 47.65 10.79 -21.33
N SER A 494 46.59 10.43 -20.59
CA SER A 494 46.90 9.60 -19.41
C SER A 494 47.97 8.65 -19.92
N GLN A 495 49.18 8.74 -19.36
CA GLN A 495 50.42 8.10 -19.81
C GLN A 495 50.14 6.76 -20.52
N PRO A 496 51.10 6.08 -21.16
CA PRO A 496 51.16 4.66 -20.86
C PRO A 496 51.36 4.58 -19.32
N VAL A 497 50.28 4.78 -18.54
CA VAL A 497 50.00 4.01 -17.35
C VAL A 497 50.29 2.66 -17.89
N ASP A 498 51.39 2.07 -17.41
CA ASP A 498 51.80 0.71 -17.73
C ASP A 498 50.52 -0.08 -18.03
N ALA A 499 50.49 -0.98 -19.02
CA ALA A 499 49.36 -1.92 -19.08
C ALA A 499 49.08 -2.53 -17.68
N CYS A 500 50.13 -2.63 -16.86
CA CYS A 500 50.11 -2.90 -15.43
C CYS A 500 49.42 -1.86 -14.52
N ALA A 501 49.50 -0.55 -14.76
CA ALA A 501 48.89 0.52 -13.99
C ALA A 501 47.41 0.77 -14.37
N ASN A 502 47.03 0.61 -15.64
CA ASN A 502 45.60 0.54 -16.02
C ASN A 502 44.97 -0.76 -15.49
N ALA A 503 45.67 -1.90 -15.58
CA ALA A 503 45.22 -3.14 -14.95
C ALA A 503 45.15 -3.03 -13.41
N ALA A 504 46.11 -2.36 -12.77
CA ALA A 504 46.07 -2.14 -11.31
C ALA A 504 44.98 -1.16 -10.90
N ALA A 505 44.72 -0.10 -11.66
CA ALA A 505 43.61 0.81 -11.43
C ALA A 505 42.26 0.08 -11.58
N LEU A 506 42.10 -0.73 -12.63
CA LEU A 506 40.89 -1.55 -12.83
C LEU A 506 40.71 -2.56 -11.71
N ARG A 507 41.79 -3.24 -11.30
CA ARG A 507 41.78 -4.16 -10.15
C ARG A 507 41.50 -3.47 -8.84
N LEU A 508 41.96 -2.22 -8.65
CA LEU A 508 41.65 -1.43 -7.46
C LEU A 508 40.17 -1.01 -7.44
N LEU A 509 39.62 -0.59 -8.59
CA LEU A 509 38.18 -0.31 -8.73
C LEU A 509 37.33 -1.55 -8.49
N GLU A 510 37.77 -2.72 -8.99
CA GLU A 510 37.10 -4.00 -8.77
C GLU A 510 37.22 -4.47 -7.32
N ALA A 511 38.39 -4.31 -6.69
CA ALA A 511 38.59 -4.52 -5.26
C ALA A 511 37.68 -3.59 -4.45
N ALA A 512 37.48 -2.35 -4.92
CA ALA A 512 36.56 -1.40 -4.32
C ALA A 512 35.09 -1.78 -4.42
N ARG A 513 34.71 -2.45 -5.50
CA ARG A 513 33.37 -2.99 -5.70
C ARG A 513 33.12 -4.26 -4.86
N THR A 514 34.09 -5.17 -4.84
CA THR A 514 33.99 -6.48 -4.18
C THR A 514 34.29 -6.43 -2.68
N GLY A 515 35.06 -5.43 -2.23
CA GLY A 515 35.49 -5.28 -0.84
C GLY A 515 36.80 -5.98 -0.51
N ASP A 516 37.63 -6.32 -1.50
CA ASP A 516 38.93 -6.98 -1.29
C ASP A 516 39.98 -5.99 -0.75
N VAL A 517 40.09 -5.96 0.58
CA VAL A 517 40.99 -5.05 1.31
C VAL A 517 42.45 -5.36 1.07
N GLU A 518 42.83 -6.63 0.97
CA GLU A 518 44.23 -7.03 0.85
C GLU A 518 44.78 -6.76 -0.55
N THR A 519 43.99 -7.03 -1.59
CA THR A 519 44.36 -6.64 -2.96
C THR A 519 44.50 -5.12 -3.08
N ALA A 520 43.53 -4.37 -2.53
CA ALA A 520 43.59 -2.91 -2.57
C ALA A 520 44.78 -2.35 -1.77
N ARG A 521 45.06 -2.90 -0.58
CA ARG A 521 46.23 -2.54 0.25
C ARG A 521 47.53 -2.76 -0.52
N THR A 522 47.69 -3.95 -1.10
CA THR A 522 48.89 -4.30 -1.89
C THR A 522 49.08 -3.34 -3.07
N ILE A 523 48.01 -3.01 -3.79
CA ILE A 523 48.07 -2.08 -4.92
C ILE A 523 48.41 -0.65 -4.45
N LEU A 524 47.83 -0.19 -3.35
CA LEU A 524 48.06 1.15 -2.81
C LEU A 524 49.42 1.31 -2.13
N ASP A 525 49.96 0.26 -1.53
CA ASP A 525 51.32 0.24 -0.99
C ASP A 525 52.35 0.33 -2.13
N ALA A 526 52.13 -0.41 -3.23
CA ALA A 526 53.00 -0.37 -4.39
C ALA A 526 52.83 0.91 -5.23
N ARG A 527 51.61 1.45 -5.32
CA ARG A 527 51.25 2.59 -6.17
C ARG A 527 50.26 3.54 -5.47
N PRO A 528 50.72 4.37 -4.51
CA PRO A 528 49.85 5.27 -3.74
C PRO A 528 49.04 6.26 -4.58
N ARG A 529 49.57 6.68 -5.74
CA ARG A 529 48.90 7.63 -6.65
C ARG A 529 47.57 7.12 -7.24
N LEU A 530 47.31 5.81 -7.18
CA LEU A 530 46.08 5.21 -7.71
C LEU A 530 44.88 5.34 -6.79
N VAL A 531 45.04 5.83 -5.55
CA VAL A 531 43.93 5.96 -4.58
C VAL A 531 42.71 6.72 -5.11
N ASN A 532 42.95 7.69 -6.01
CA ASN A 532 41.93 8.49 -6.69
C ASN A 532 41.83 8.19 -8.20
N CYS A 533 42.20 6.99 -8.64
CA CYS A 533 42.00 6.57 -10.02
C CYS A 533 40.51 6.66 -10.40
N ARG A 534 40.22 6.80 -11.70
CA ARG A 534 38.85 6.99 -12.18
C ARG A 534 38.44 5.84 -13.09
N ASP A 535 37.20 5.43 -12.97
CA ASP A 535 36.51 4.56 -13.91
C ASP A 535 36.26 5.33 -15.22
N VAL A 536 37.25 5.27 -16.13
CA VAL A 536 37.27 6.05 -17.38
C VAL A 536 36.17 5.58 -18.35
N ASP A 537 35.85 4.28 -18.33
CA ASP A 537 34.84 3.68 -19.22
C ASP A 537 33.39 3.88 -18.72
N GLY A 538 33.22 4.17 -17.42
CA GLY A 538 31.92 4.40 -16.80
C GLY A 538 31.67 5.86 -16.39
N ARG A 539 31.37 6.07 -15.11
CA ARG A 539 30.95 7.39 -14.59
C ARG A 539 32.11 8.26 -14.09
N HIS A 540 33.37 7.91 -14.37
CA HIS A 540 34.53 8.56 -13.76
C HIS A 540 34.53 8.47 -12.22
N SER A 541 33.89 7.43 -11.67
CA SER A 541 33.83 7.16 -10.24
C SER A 541 35.21 6.74 -9.70
N THR A 542 35.53 7.16 -8.48
CA THR A 542 36.77 6.75 -7.77
C THR A 542 36.55 5.46 -6.98
N PRO A 543 37.61 4.74 -6.54
CA PRO A 543 37.48 3.60 -5.63
C PRO A 543 36.59 3.91 -4.41
N LEU A 544 36.68 5.13 -3.87
CA LEU A 544 35.85 5.55 -2.74
C LEU A 544 34.35 5.62 -3.10
N HIS A 545 33.98 5.98 -4.32
CA HIS A 545 32.57 5.92 -4.78
C HIS A 545 32.04 4.49 -4.82
N PHE A 546 32.86 3.53 -5.24
CA PHE A 546 32.50 2.10 -5.27
C PHE A 546 32.40 1.56 -3.84
N ALA A 547 33.41 1.79 -3.01
CA ALA A 547 33.37 1.38 -1.61
C ALA A 547 32.15 1.96 -0.87
N ALA A 548 31.81 3.22 -1.15
CA ALA A 548 30.62 3.89 -0.62
C ALA A 548 29.30 3.31 -1.15
N GLY A 549 29.20 2.95 -2.43
CA GLY A 549 27.97 2.41 -3.02
C GLY A 549 27.71 0.93 -2.72
N TYR A 550 28.76 0.16 -2.46
CA TYR A 550 28.69 -1.30 -2.24
C TYR A 550 28.90 -1.71 -0.77
N ASN A 551 28.82 -0.77 0.17
CA ASN A 551 28.97 -0.99 1.61
C ASN A 551 30.31 -1.64 2.04
N ARG A 552 31.44 -1.15 1.52
CA ARG A 552 32.76 -1.70 1.83
C ARG A 552 33.44 -0.90 2.93
N LEU A 553 32.91 -0.94 4.15
CA LEU A 553 33.38 -0.12 5.28
C LEU A 553 34.91 -0.25 5.55
N PRO A 554 35.51 -1.46 5.69
CA PRO A 554 36.94 -1.58 5.96
C PRO A 554 37.80 -1.01 4.82
N LEU A 555 37.31 -1.12 3.58
CA LEU A 555 38.00 -0.62 2.43
C LEU A 555 37.85 0.90 2.27
N ALA A 556 36.67 1.46 2.55
CA ALA A 556 36.46 2.90 2.61
C ALA A 556 37.39 3.54 3.66
N GLN A 557 37.56 2.91 4.82
CA GLN A 557 38.53 3.33 5.84
C GLN A 557 39.96 3.30 5.30
N LEU A 558 40.37 2.21 4.66
CA LEU A 558 41.70 2.09 4.05
C LEU A 558 41.93 3.18 3.00
N LEU A 559 40.98 3.39 2.09
CA LEU A 559 41.08 4.40 1.03
C LEU A 559 41.24 5.81 1.62
N LEU A 560 40.43 6.18 2.62
CA LEU A 560 40.54 7.47 3.31
C LEU A 560 41.89 7.63 4.03
N GLN A 561 42.37 6.59 4.72
CA GLN A 561 43.70 6.59 5.35
C GLN A 561 44.83 6.79 4.32
N ARG A 562 44.63 6.36 3.07
CA ARG A 562 45.60 6.52 1.97
C ARG A 562 45.38 7.79 1.14
N GLY A 563 44.56 8.72 1.62
CA GLY A 563 44.35 10.03 0.97
C GLY A 563 43.33 10.02 -0.17
N ALA A 564 42.33 9.14 -0.12
CA ALA A 564 41.19 9.23 -1.04
C ALA A 564 40.45 10.56 -0.87
N ASP A 565 40.15 11.21 -1.99
CA ASP A 565 39.43 12.48 -2.01
C ASP A 565 37.93 12.23 -1.76
N VAL A 566 37.49 12.62 -0.57
CA VAL A 566 36.10 12.51 -0.12
C VAL A 566 35.16 13.47 -0.88
N HIS A 567 35.70 14.48 -1.57
CA HIS A 567 34.97 15.45 -2.36
C HIS A 567 35.03 15.19 -3.87
N ALA A 568 35.69 14.10 -4.29
CA ALA A 568 35.80 13.75 -5.69
C ALA A 568 34.42 13.67 -6.33
N LYS A 569 34.24 14.32 -7.47
CA LYS A 569 32.99 14.29 -8.24
C LYS A 569 33.11 13.34 -9.42
N ASP A 570 32.12 12.48 -9.58
CA ASP A 570 31.93 11.67 -10.78
C ASP A 570 31.40 12.52 -11.95
N LYS A 571 31.13 11.90 -13.11
CA LYS A 571 30.61 12.55 -14.32
C LYS A 571 29.24 13.21 -14.11
N GLY A 572 28.45 12.72 -13.16
CA GLY A 572 27.16 13.29 -12.74
C GLY A 572 27.29 14.38 -11.66
N GLY A 573 28.51 14.67 -11.19
CA GLY A 573 28.75 15.59 -10.09
C GLY A 573 28.54 14.99 -8.70
N LEU A 574 28.28 13.68 -8.61
CA LEU A 574 28.04 12.98 -7.35
C LEU A 574 29.37 12.82 -6.61
N VAL A 575 29.34 13.04 -5.31
CA VAL A 575 30.43 12.67 -4.37
C VAL A 575 30.16 11.30 -3.74
N PRO A 576 31.16 10.59 -3.18
CA PRO A 576 30.97 9.26 -2.57
C PRO A 576 29.81 9.19 -1.56
N LEU A 577 29.59 10.28 -0.82
CA LEU A 577 28.49 10.39 0.14
C LEU A 577 27.10 10.20 -0.50
N HIS A 578 26.88 10.65 -1.74
CA HIS A 578 25.60 10.42 -2.43
C HIS A 578 25.32 8.92 -2.63
N ASN A 579 26.34 8.14 -3.01
CA ASN A 579 26.19 6.70 -3.21
C ASN A 579 25.84 5.99 -1.89
N ALA A 580 26.55 6.31 -0.80
CA ALA A 580 26.26 5.73 0.51
C ALA A 580 24.82 6.06 0.97
N CYS A 581 24.38 7.31 0.78
CA CYS A 581 23.03 7.75 1.14
C CYS A 581 21.93 7.14 0.27
N SER A 582 22.15 7.00 -1.04
CA SER A 582 21.15 6.44 -1.97
C SER A 582 20.90 4.95 -1.71
N TYR A 583 21.95 4.19 -1.40
CA TYR A 583 21.83 2.75 -1.14
C TYR A 583 21.51 2.39 0.32
N GLY A 584 21.72 3.31 1.27
CA GLY A 584 21.32 3.11 2.66
C GLY A 584 22.42 2.55 3.56
N HIS A 585 23.70 2.87 3.28
CA HIS A 585 24.84 2.33 4.02
C HIS A 585 25.26 3.25 5.17
N TYR A 586 24.64 3.09 6.33
CA TYR A 586 24.74 4.01 7.48
C TYR A 586 26.19 4.21 7.96
N GLU A 587 26.92 3.14 8.24
CA GLU A 587 28.27 3.18 8.81
C GLU A 587 29.27 3.82 7.84
N VAL A 588 29.07 3.60 6.53
CA VAL A 588 29.91 4.24 5.51
C VAL A 588 29.54 5.71 5.34
N THR A 589 28.26 6.08 5.45
CA THR A 589 27.83 7.48 5.52
C THR A 589 28.48 8.19 6.71
N GLU A 590 28.42 7.61 7.91
CA GLU A 590 29.02 8.18 9.12
C GLU A 590 30.53 8.36 8.97
N LEU A 591 31.23 7.34 8.46
CA LEU A 591 32.66 7.41 8.19
C LEU A 591 33.01 8.55 7.21
N LEU A 592 32.27 8.69 6.10
CA LEU A 592 32.53 9.73 5.12
C LEU A 592 32.29 11.13 5.69
N VAL A 593 31.23 11.31 6.49
CA VAL A 593 30.93 12.58 7.17
C VAL A 593 32.02 12.91 8.20
N ALA A 594 32.47 11.92 8.98
CA ALA A 594 33.59 12.07 9.92
C ALA A 594 34.91 12.42 9.21
N ALA A 595 35.10 11.92 7.98
CA ALA A 595 36.23 12.25 7.12
C ALA A 595 36.09 13.61 6.39
N GLY A 596 35.07 14.41 6.71
CA GLY A 596 34.87 15.75 6.18
C GLY A 596 34.04 15.84 4.90
N ALA A 597 33.32 14.78 4.50
CA ALA A 597 32.44 14.84 3.34
C ALA A 597 31.44 15.99 3.43
N GLY A 598 31.31 16.77 2.34
CA GLY A 598 30.34 17.86 2.28
C GLY A 598 28.90 17.33 2.30
N VAL A 599 28.22 17.40 3.44
CA VAL A 599 26.81 16.96 3.63
C VAL A 599 25.82 17.69 2.73
N ASN A 600 26.22 18.89 2.28
CA ASN A 600 25.48 19.76 1.37
C ASN A 600 26.13 19.82 -0.02
N ALA A 601 26.98 18.85 -0.38
CA ALA A 601 27.50 18.73 -1.73
C ALA A 601 26.33 18.61 -2.71
N ALA A 602 26.43 19.30 -3.84
CA ALA A 602 25.41 19.29 -4.88
C ALA A 602 25.98 18.65 -6.15
N ASP A 603 25.25 17.71 -6.71
CA ASP A 603 25.52 17.13 -8.02
C ASP A 603 25.08 18.07 -9.17
N LEU A 604 25.15 17.63 -10.42
CA LEU A 604 24.76 18.44 -11.58
C LEU A 604 23.25 18.75 -11.67
N TRP A 605 22.41 18.05 -10.90
CA TRP A 605 20.98 18.31 -10.74
C TRP A 605 20.66 19.03 -9.43
N ARG A 606 21.67 19.52 -8.73
CA ARG A 606 21.56 20.14 -7.40
C ARG A 606 20.94 19.21 -6.35
N PHE A 607 20.95 17.90 -6.58
CA PHE A 607 20.66 16.92 -5.54
C PHE A 607 21.78 16.95 -4.51
N THR A 608 21.38 16.91 -3.24
CA THR A 608 22.29 16.72 -2.11
C THR A 608 22.20 15.29 -1.62
N PRO A 609 23.17 14.80 -0.82
CA PRO A 609 23.05 13.50 -0.15
C PRO A 609 21.74 13.34 0.64
N LEU A 610 21.21 14.45 1.18
CA LEU A 610 19.92 14.47 1.87
C LEU A 610 18.73 14.23 0.92
N HIS A 611 18.77 14.75 -0.32
CA HIS A 611 17.74 14.44 -1.33
C HIS A 611 17.77 12.96 -1.71
N GLU A 612 18.95 12.37 -1.88
CA GLU A 612 19.11 10.93 -2.19
C GLU A 612 18.55 10.07 -1.05
N ALA A 613 18.95 10.34 0.20
CA ALA A 613 18.44 9.61 1.36
C ALA A 613 16.91 9.74 1.50
N ALA A 614 16.35 10.93 1.25
CA ALA A 614 14.91 11.18 1.31
C ALA A 614 14.12 10.42 0.22
N ALA A 615 14.59 10.47 -1.04
CA ALA A 615 13.95 9.81 -2.17
C ALA A 615 13.95 8.26 -2.06
N LYS A 616 14.93 7.72 -1.32
CA LYS A 616 15.11 6.28 -1.09
C LYS A 616 14.57 5.80 0.26
N GLY A 617 14.02 6.70 1.07
CA GLY A 617 13.39 6.37 2.35
C GLY A 617 14.35 5.90 3.44
N LYS A 618 15.52 6.56 3.55
CA LYS A 618 16.58 6.18 4.50
C LYS A 618 16.54 7.06 5.75
N ALA A 619 15.54 6.87 6.60
CA ALA A 619 15.27 7.73 7.76
C ALA A 619 16.47 7.92 8.71
N ASP A 620 17.23 6.86 9.02
CA ASP A 620 18.39 6.96 9.93
C ASP A 620 19.54 7.78 9.33
N ILE A 621 19.76 7.63 8.02
CA ILE A 621 20.75 8.43 7.28
C ILE A 621 20.30 9.89 7.19
N VAL A 622 19.00 10.13 6.97
CA VAL A 622 18.43 11.49 7.00
C VAL A 622 18.71 12.15 8.35
N ARG A 623 18.46 11.46 9.47
CA ARG A 623 18.75 11.99 10.82
C ARG A 623 20.24 12.27 11.01
N LEU A 624 21.12 11.36 10.56
CA LEU A 624 22.57 11.53 10.62
C LEU A 624 23.01 12.77 9.82
N LEU A 625 22.55 12.93 8.59
CA LEU A 625 22.90 14.08 7.75
C LEU A 625 22.40 15.40 8.36
N LEU A 626 21.17 15.44 8.88
CA LEU A 626 20.62 16.62 9.56
C LEU A 626 21.43 16.99 10.80
N LYS A 627 21.84 16.00 11.61
CA LYS A 627 22.72 16.18 12.77
C LYS A 627 24.05 16.83 12.40
N HIS A 628 24.55 16.55 11.19
CA HIS A 628 25.80 17.12 10.66
C HIS A 628 25.59 18.36 9.76
N GLY A 629 24.42 19.01 9.83
CA GLY A 629 24.17 20.31 9.19
C GLY A 629 23.71 20.25 7.74
N ALA A 630 23.14 19.13 7.28
CA ALA A 630 22.46 19.08 5.99
C ALA A 630 21.23 20.00 5.98
N ASP A 631 21.04 20.78 4.92
CA ASP A 631 19.94 21.75 4.79
C ASP A 631 18.67 21.09 4.21
N PRO A 632 17.60 20.90 5.02
CA PRO A 632 16.35 20.29 4.56
C PRO A 632 15.50 21.21 3.67
N THR A 633 15.85 22.48 3.56
CA THR A 633 15.13 23.48 2.76
C THR A 633 15.72 23.68 1.37
N ARG A 634 16.91 23.11 1.13
CA ARG A 634 17.63 23.26 -0.13
C ARG A 634 16.82 22.64 -1.27
N ARG A 635 16.73 23.37 -2.38
CA ARG A 635 16.01 22.93 -3.57
C ARG A 635 16.96 22.35 -4.61
N ASN A 636 16.58 21.20 -5.16
CA ASN A 636 17.20 20.64 -6.35
C ASN A 636 16.87 21.48 -7.60
N ARG A 637 17.31 21.04 -8.79
CA ARG A 637 17.07 21.74 -10.06
C ARG A 637 15.59 21.80 -10.46
N ASP A 638 14.77 20.86 -10.01
CA ASP A 638 13.31 20.85 -10.21
C ASP A 638 12.57 21.76 -9.21
N GLY A 639 13.32 22.44 -8.33
CA GLY A 639 12.74 23.29 -7.29
C GLY A 639 12.18 22.53 -6.08
N LEU A 640 12.44 21.22 -5.99
CA LEU A 640 11.93 20.34 -4.95
C LEU A 640 12.89 20.28 -3.75
N THR A 641 12.33 20.26 -2.54
CA THR A 641 13.08 19.99 -1.30
C THR A 641 13.18 18.48 -1.04
N PRO A 642 14.10 18.00 -0.18
CA PRO A 642 14.18 16.59 0.18
C PRO A 642 12.83 16.01 0.67
N LEU A 643 12.06 16.79 1.43
CA LEU A 643 10.75 16.36 1.94
C LEU A 643 9.74 16.06 0.82
N GLN A 644 9.80 16.78 -0.29
CA GLN A 644 8.90 16.59 -1.42
C GLN A 644 9.25 15.35 -2.28
N LEU A 645 10.45 14.80 -2.09
CA LEU A 645 10.90 13.57 -2.76
C LEU A 645 10.56 12.30 -1.97
N VAL A 646 10.10 12.43 -0.72
CA VAL A 646 9.74 11.29 0.12
C VAL A 646 8.55 10.54 -0.49
N ARG A 647 8.66 9.21 -0.58
CA ARG A 647 7.62 8.35 -1.16
C ARG A 647 6.36 8.36 -0.30
N ALA A 648 5.20 8.31 -0.95
CA ALA A 648 3.92 8.19 -0.26
C ALA A 648 3.90 6.93 0.61
N GLY A 649 3.66 7.10 1.92
CA GLY A 649 3.65 6.03 2.91
C GLY A 649 4.91 5.93 3.79
N ASP A 650 6.01 6.62 3.45
CA ASP A 650 7.20 6.67 4.31
C ASP A 650 7.11 7.82 5.33
N SER A 651 6.41 7.56 6.43
CA SER A 651 6.21 8.51 7.52
C SER A 651 7.51 8.82 8.27
N ASP A 652 8.41 7.86 8.41
CA ASP A 652 9.60 8.00 9.25
C ASP A 652 10.62 8.96 8.64
N THR A 653 10.83 8.87 7.33
CA THR A 653 11.70 9.77 6.58
C THR A 653 11.07 11.17 6.49
N ALA A 654 9.76 11.26 6.26
CA ALA A 654 9.04 12.53 6.23
C ALA A 654 9.10 13.26 7.58
N ASP A 655 8.96 12.52 8.68
CA ASP A 655 8.98 13.08 10.02
C ASP A 655 10.40 13.52 10.42
N ALA A 656 11.43 12.76 10.05
CA ALA A 656 12.82 13.17 10.25
C ALA A 656 13.14 14.51 9.55
N LEU A 657 12.61 14.74 8.35
CA LEU A 657 12.80 15.98 7.58
C LEU A 657 11.95 17.16 8.08
N ARG A 658 10.77 16.87 8.63
CA ARG A 658 9.90 17.91 9.24
C ARG A 658 10.38 18.35 10.62
N GLY A 659 11.10 17.48 11.34
CA GLY A 659 11.58 17.75 12.69
C GLY A 659 10.41 18.11 13.63
N ASP A 660 10.54 19.23 14.33
CA ASP A 660 9.55 19.76 15.27
C ASP A 660 8.14 19.93 14.67
N ALA A 661 8.05 20.24 13.37
CA ALA A 661 6.77 20.35 12.69
C ALA A 661 6.00 19.02 12.64
N ALA A 662 6.68 17.88 12.66
CA ALA A 662 6.05 16.56 12.74
C ALA A 662 5.40 16.33 14.11
N LEU A 663 6.07 16.75 15.20
CA LEU A 663 5.53 16.64 16.56
C LEU A 663 4.33 17.57 16.74
N LEU A 664 4.41 18.81 16.24
CA LEU A 664 3.29 19.76 16.27
C LEU A 664 2.07 19.23 15.52
N ASP A 665 2.26 18.64 14.33
CA ASP A 665 1.18 18.01 13.54
C ASP A 665 0.60 16.77 14.24
N ALA A 666 1.45 15.91 14.82
CA ALA A 666 1.00 14.74 15.58
C ALA A 666 0.18 15.14 16.82
N ALA A 667 0.62 16.16 17.56
CA ALA A 667 -0.09 16.72 18.72
C ALA A 667 -1.43 17.35 18.33
N LYS A 668 -1.50 18.01 17.17
CA LYS A 668 -2.74 18.56 16.61
C LYS A 668 -3.73 17.47 16.18
N ARG A 669 -3.25 16.39 15.56
CA ARG A 669 -4.08 15.28 15.04
C ARG A 669 -4.47 14.25 16.10
N GLY A 670 -3.83 14.25 17.26
CA GLY A 670 -4.06 13.27 18.31
C GLY A 670 -3.42 11.91 18.04
N ASP A 671 -2.36 11.87 17.23
CA ASP A 671 -1.66 10.63 16.89
C ASP A 671 -0.64 10.27 17.99
N LEU A 672 -1.09 9.53 19.00
CA LEU A 672 -0.27 9.18 20.17
C LEU A 672 0.96 8.35 19.81
N ALA A 673 0.80 7.36 18.94
CA ALA A 673 1.91 6.47 18.56
C ALA A 673 3.02 7.26 17.86
N ARG A 674 2.64 8.15 16.94
CA ARG A 674 3.58 9.04 16.26
C ARG A 674 4.18 10.08 17.21
N ALA A 675 3.38 10.69 18.09
CA ALA A 675 3.87 11.64 19.08
C ALA A 675 4.91 11.01 20.02
N ARG A 676 4.64 9.83 20.60
CA ARG A 676 5.59 9.14 21.49
C ARG A 676 6.92 8.82 20.82
N LYS A 677 6.93 8.53 19.51
CA LYS A 677 8.16 8.30 18.74
C LYS A 677 8.97 9.59 18.49
N LEU A 678 8.29 10.74 18.38
CA LEU A 678 8.90 12.02 18.02
C LEU A 678 9.30 12.87 19.22
N ILE A 679 8.71 12.63 20.40
CA ILE A 679 9.00 13.39 21.61
C ILE A 679 10.45 13.13 22.06
N THR A 680 11.17 14.22 22.27
CA THR A 680 12.50 14.26 22.87
C THR A 680 12.55 15.40 23.89
N PRO A 681 13.46 15.35 24.88
CA PRO A 681 13.63 16.44 25.83
C PRO A 681 13.90 17.80 25.15
N GLN A 682 14.50 17.80 23.96
CA GLN A 682 14.85 19.01 23.22
C GLN A 682 13.66 19.62 22.46
N ASN A 683 12.72 18.80 21.97
CA ASN A 683 11.62 19.28 21.11
C ASN A 683 10.23 19.26 21.78
N VAL A 684 10.08 18.72 22.99
CA VAL A 684 8.77 18.66 23.68
C VAL A 684 8.09 20.03 23.82
N ASN A 685 8.90 21.10 23.86
CA ASN A 685 8.47 22.50 23.92
C ASN A 685 8.78 23.29 22.64
N CYS A 686 8.94 22.61 21.50
CA CYS A 686 9.12 23.26 20.20
C CYS A 686 7.95 24.20 19.90
N ARG A 687 8.13 25.15 18.97
CA ARG A 687 7.11 26.16 18.68
C ARG A 687 6.79 26.23 17.19
N ASP A 688 5.51 26.42 16.89
CA ASP A 688 5.06 26.73 15.54
C ASP A 688 5.45 28.17 15.16
N ALA A 689 6.65 28.32 14.58
CA ALA A 689 7.24 29.61 14.21
C ALA A 689 6.42 30.37 13.14
N HIS A 690 5.65 29.67 12.31
CA HIS A 690 4.86 30.29 11.23
C HIS A 690 3.42 30.61 11.66
N GLY A 691 2.95 30.04 12.76
CA GLY A 691 1.62 30.27 13.32
C GLY A 691 1.63 31.18 14.56
N ARG A 692 0.88 30.76 15.59
CA ARG A 692 0.75 31.52 16.85
C ARG A 692 1.91 31.31 17.82
N ASN A 693 3.04 30.73 17.40
CA ASN A 693 4.13 30.35 18.29
C ASN A 693 3.69 29.36 19.39
N SER A 694 2.72 28.51 19.08
CA SER A 694 2.12 27.52 19.97
C SER A 694 3.03 26.31 20.16
N THR A 695 3.05 25.72 21.36
CA THR A 695 3.74 24.45 21.64
C THR A 695 2.88 23.23 21.28
N PRO A 696 3.43 22.01 21.19
CA PRO A 696 2.64 20.80 21.01
C PRO A 696 1.51 20.68 22.05
N LEU A 697 1.76 21.07 23.30
CA LEU A 697 0.76 21.05 24.36
C LEU A 697 -0.39 22.04 24.12
N HIS A 698 -0.13 23.22 23.53
CA HIS A 698 -1.20 24.15 23.13
C HIS A 698 -2.11 23.54 22.06
N LEU A 699 -1.52 22.80 21.11
CA LEU A 699 -2.26 22.16 20.02
C LEU A 699 -3.06 20.97 20.56
N ALA A 700 -2.43 20.08 21.33
CA ALA A 700 -3.14 18.98 21.99
C ALA A 700 -4.30 19.52 22.86
N ALA A 701 -4.08 20.65 23.54
CA ALA A 701 -5.10 21.27 24.37
C ALA A 701 -6.27 21.87 23.57
N GLY A 702 -6.01 22.55 22.46
CA GLY A 702 -7.07 23.14 21.64
C GLY A 702 -7.92 22.11 20.87
N TYR A 703 -7.31 20.99 20.48
CA TYR A 703 -7.95 19.93 19.69
C TYR A 703 -8.48 18.75 20.52
N ASN A 704 -8.44 18.85 21.87
CA ASN A 704 -8.91 17.83 22.81
C ASN A 704 -8.19 16.47 22.73
N ASN A 705 -6.88 16.48 22.49
CA ASN A 705 -6.08 15.27 22.40
C ASN A 705 -5.49 14.91 23.76
N LEU A 706 -6.34 14.39 24.66
CA LEU A 706 -6.00 14.12 26.07
C LEU A 706 -4.77 13.22 26.22
N GLU A 707 -4.77 12.06 25.57
CA GLU A 707 -3.69 11.07 25.67
C GLU A 707 -2.34 11.63 25.17
N VAL A 708 -2.36 12.49 24.14
CA VAL A 708 -1.14 13.15 23.64
C VAL A 708 -0.67 14.25 24.59
N ALA A 709 -1.61 15.00 25.19
CA ALA A 709 -1.28 15.99 26.21
C ALA A 709 -0.65 15.33 27.45
N GLU A 710 -1.15 14.17 27.88
CA GLU A 710 -0.53 13.37 28.95
C GLU A 710 0.89 12.96 28.59
N ALA A 711 1.10 12.37 27.41
CA ALA A 711 2.44 11.97 26.96
C ALA A 711 3.42 13.15 26.86
N LEU A 712 2.95 14.33 26.45
CA LEU A 712 3.76 15.56 26.41
C LEU A 712 4.13 16.03 27.82
N LEU A 713 3.19 15.98 28.77
CA LEU A 713 3.43 16.35 30.17
C LEU A 713 4.38 15.37 30.86
N GLU A 714 4.23 14.06 30.64
CA GLU A 714 5.17 13.02 31.10
C GLU A 714 6.60 13.31 30.61
N ALA A 715 6.73 13.83 29.39
CA ALA A 715 8.02 14.19 28.80
C ALA A 715 8.52 15.60 29.16
N GLY A 716 7.84 16.33 30.06
CA GLY A 716 8.27 17.64 30.55
C GLY A 716 7.79 18.84 29.73
N ALA A 717 6.63 18.75 29.08
CA ALA A 717 6.02 19.91 28.42
C ALA A 717 5.68 21.02 29.43
N ALA A 718 6.02 22.26 29.06
CA ALA A 718 5.81 23.43 29.89
C ALA A 718 4.32 23.82 29.91
N VAL A 719 3.67 23.55 31.03
CA VAL A 719 2.25 23.80 31.31
C VAL A 719 1.83 25.27 31.28
N SER A 720 2.80 26.18 31.42
CA SER A 720 2.60 27.63 31.45
C SER A 720 3.31 28.34 30.27
N ALA A 721 3.75 27.58 29.26
CA ALA A 721 4.31 28.18 28.04
C ALA A 721 3.30 29.14 27.42
N ARG A 722 3.78 30.28 26.92
CA ARG A 722 2.95 31.33 26.31
C ARG A 722 3.14 31.36 24.80
N ASP A 723 2.03 31.40 24.07
CA ASP A 723 1.99 31.65 22.63
C ASP A 723 2.20 33.16 22.30
N LYS A 724 2.09 33.55 21.03
CA LYS A 724 2.29 34.94 20.57
C LYS A 724 1.30 35.93 21.21
N GLY A 725 0.07 35.48 21.46
CA GLY A 725 -0.99 36.23 22.15
C GLY A 725 -0.85 36.20 23.67
N GLY A 726 0.12 35.46 24.21
CA GLY A 726 0.31 35.29 25.65
C GLY A 726 -0.55 34.19 26.26
N LEU A 727 -1.30 33.45 25.45
CA LEU A 727 -2.17 32.36 25.90
C LEU A 727 -1.32 31.19 26.37
N VAL A 728 -1.73 30.57 27.49
CA VAL A 728 -1.23 29.26 27.95
C VAL A 728 -2.15 28.14 27.44
N PRO A 729 -1.73 26.85 27.42
CA PRO A 729 -2.54 25.75 26.91
C PRO A 729 -3.95 25.68 27.52
N LEU A 730 -4.11 26.06 28.79
CA LEU A 730 -5.40 26.10 29.49
C LEU A 730 -6.40 27.09 28.86
N HIS A 731 -5.95 28.20 28.27
CA HIS A 731 -6.86 29.10 27.54
C HIS A 731 -7.48 28.41 26.32
N ASN A 732 -6.69 27.61 25.59
CA ASN A 732 -7.19 26.86 24.44
C ASN A 732 -8.21 25.81 24.89
N ALA A 733 -7.89 25.04 25.94
CA ALA A 733 -8.83 24.09 26.54
C ALA A 733 -10.11 24.81 26.98
N ALA A 734 -9.99 26.03 27.53
CA ALA A 734 -11.09 26.77 28.09
C ALA A 734 -12.04 27.35 27.04
N SER A 735 -11.49 27.97 26.00
CA SER A 735 -12.27 28.56 24.91
C SER A 735 -13.11 27.51 24.17
N TYR A 736 -12.56 26.31 23.95
CA TYR A 736 -13.25 25.22 23.28
C TYR A 736 -14.10 24.32 24.20
N GLY A 737 -13.97 24.44 25.52
CA GLY A 737 -14.79 23.73 26.51
C GLY A 737 -14.32 22.29 26.82
N HIS A 738 -13.02 22.01 26.72
CA HIS A 738 -12.44 20.68 26.92
C HIS A 738 -12.20 20.40 28.41
N LEU A 739 -13.25 19.98 29.12
CA LEU A 739 -13.29 19.86 30.59
C LEU A 739 -12.17 18.96 31.17
N GLU A 740 -12.07 17.72 30.68
CA GLU A 740 -11.12 16.72 31.21
C GLU A 740 -9.66 17.15 30.99
N LEU A 741 -9.38 17.77 29.84
CA LEU A 741 -8.05 18.22 29.52
C LEU A 741 -7.68 19.54 30.24
N ALA A 742 -8.65 20.43 30.50
CA ALA A 742 -8.44 21.56 31.41
C ALA A 742 -8.14 21.09 32.83
N ALA A 743 -8.83 20.06 33.32
CA ALA A 743 -8.55 19.44 34.62
C ALA A 743 -7.15 18.81 34.67
N LEU A 744 -6.73 18.13 33.60
CA LEU A 744 -5.37 17.60 33.48
C LEU A 744 -4.31 18.71 33.57
N LEU A 745 -4.50 19.82 32.85
CA LEU A 745 -3.57 20.96 32.86
C LEU A 745 -3.50 21.64 34.23
N LEU A 746 -4.63 21.82 34.91
CA LEU A 746 -4.69 22.36 36.27
C LEU A 746 -3.98 21.43 37.27
N ARG A 747 -4.19 20.11 37.17
CA ARG A 747 -3.47 19.11 37.98
C ARG A 747 -1.97 19.09 37.70
N ALA A 748 -1.57 19.34 36.46
CA ALA A 748 -0.18 19.50 36.06
C ALA A 748 0.43 20.86 36.47
N GLY A 749 -0.35 21.73 37.13
CA GLY A 749 0.13 22.99 37.71
C GLY A 749 0.01 24.21 36.81
N THR A 750 -0.84 24.20 35.78
CA THR A 750 -1.13 25.43 35.02
C THR A 750 -1.84 26.45 35.91
N PRO A 751 -1.35 27.71 36.04
CA PRO A 751 -2.01 28.72 36.86
C PRO A 751 -3.38 29.10 36.27
N PRO A 752 -4.48 29.01 37.06
CA PRO A 752 -5.85 29.29 36.60
C PRO A 752 -6.08 30.77 36.26
N ASN A 753 -5.29 31.67 36.86
CA ASN A 753 -5.33 33.12 36.64
C ASN A 753 -4.24 33.62 35.69
N ALA A 754 -3.66 32.74 34.86
CA ALA A 754 -2.71 33.16 33.84
C ALA A 754 -3.41 34.15 32.89
N ALA A 755 -3.01 35.41 32.89
CA ALA A 755 -3.55 36.41 31.96
C ALA A 755 -2.76 36.41 30.66
N ASP A 756 -3.43 36.52 29.51
CA ASP A 756 -2.82 36.71 28.20
C ASP A 756 -2.32 38.16 27.99
N ARG A 757 -1.94 38.53 26.76
CA ARG A 757 -1.42 39.89 26.46
C ARG A 757 -2.46 40.99 26.67
N TRP A 758 -3.75 40.68 26.62
CA TRP A 758 -4.86 41.62 26.78
C TRP A 758 -5.51 41.52 28.17
N GLY A 759 -4.94 40.74 29.07
CA GLY A 759 -5.46 40.57 30.43
C GLY A 759 -6.58 39.54 30.55
N PHE A 760 -6.89 38.78 29.49
CA PHE A 760 -7.90 37.72 29.55
C PHE A 760 -7.31 36.51 30.27
N THR A 761 -8.05 35.98 31.24
CA THR A 761 -7.74 34.70 31.91
C THR A 761 -8.52 33.56 31.26
N PRO A 762 -8.19 32.28 31.51
CA PRO A 762 -8.99 31.15 31.07
C PRO A 762 -10.46 31.24 31.49
N LEU A 763 -10.75 31.89 32.63
CA LEU A 763 -12.12 32.11 33.10
C LEU A 763 -12.87 33.13 32.24
N HIS A 764 -12.21 34.20 31.78
CA HIS A 764 -12.80 35.14 30.82
C HIS A 764 -13.17 34.44 29.51
N GLU A 765 -12.26 33.60 28.98
CA GLU A 765 -12.49 32.82 27.76
C GLU A 765 -13.66 31.83 27.91
N ALA A 766 -13.69 31.09 29.02
CA ALA A 766 -14.76 30.15 29.33
C ALA A 766 -16.12 30.84 29.46
N ALA A 767 -16.16 31.99 30.14
CA ALA A 767 -17.38 32.76 30.37
C ALA A 767 -17.94 33.35 29.08
N HIS A 768 -17.06 33.97 28.28
CA HIS A 768 -17.42 34.54 26.98
C HIS A 768 -17.96 33.48 26.00
N LYS A 769 -17.44 32.24 26.05
CA LYS A 769 -17.88 31.12 25.21
C LYS A 769 -18.99 30.26 25.82
N ALA A 770 -19.62 30.73 26.90
CA ALA A 770 -20.71 30.04 27.60
C ALA A 770 -20.36 28.61 28.07
N ARG A 771 -19.16 28.41 28.63
CA ARG A 771 -18.67 27.11 29.11
C ARG A 771 -18.94 26.93 30.61
N THR A 772 -20.20 26.82 31.01
CA THR A 772 -20.66 26.81 32.41
C THR A 772 -19.93 25.81 33.31
N GLN A 773 -19.79 24.55 32.86
CA GLN A 773 -19.09 23.51 33.61
C GLN A 773 -17.59 23.81 33.81
N LEU A 774 -16.99 24.49 32.84
CA LEU A 774 -15.58 24.83 32.87
C LEU A 774 -15.31 26.11 33.68
N CYS A 775 -16.22 27.09 33.64
CA CYS A 775 -16.21 28.21 34.59
C CYS A 775 -16.25 27.70 36.03
N ALA A 776 -17.14 26.74 36.31
CA ALA A 776 -17.22 26.11 37.63
C ALA A 776 -15.92 25.37 38.00
N LEU A 777 -15.30 24.65 37.05
CA LEU A 777 -14.02 23.98 37.27
C LEU A 777 -12.90 24.99 37.58
N LEU A 778 -12.79 26.06 36.80
CA LEU A 778 -11.76 27.09 36.96
C LEU A 778 -11.91 27.81 38.31
N LEU A 779 -13.13 28.21 38.69
CA LEU A 779 -13.43 28.82 40.00
C LEU A 779 -13.06 27.87 41.15
N ALA A 780 -13.43 26.58 41.04
CA ALA A 780 -13.09 25.56 42.03
C ALA A 780 -11.58 25.33 42.18
N HIS A 781 -10.79 25.67 41.16
CA HIS A 781 -9.33 25.61 41.18
C HIS A 781 -8.66 26.97 41.44
N GLY A 782 -9.41 27.96 41.94
CA GLY A 782 -8.87 29.25 42.38
C GLY A 782 -8.79 30.32 41.30
N ALA A 783 -9.58 30.22 40.23
CA ALA A 783 -9.75 31.33 39.29
C ALA A 783 -10.50 32.48 39.95
N ASP A 784 -9.99 33.71 39.82
CA ASP A 784 -10.57 34.90 40.43
C ASP A 784 -11.57 35.57 39.47
N PRO A 785 -12.88 35.61 39.81
CA PRO A 785 -13.91 36.22 38.97
C PRO A 785 -13.86 37.76 38.93
N TYR A 786 -13.10 38.41 39.83
CA TYR A 786 -12.99 39.87 39.91
C TYR A 786 -11.86 40.44 39.04
N LEU A 787 -10.97 39.58 38.51
CA LEU A 787 -9.91 40.04 37.62
C LEU A 787 -10.51 40.70 36.38
N LYS A 788 -9.91 41.82 35.98
CA LYS A 788 -10.32 42.59 34.81
C LYS A 788 -9.31 42.46 33.69
N ASN A 789 -9.80 42.33 32.46
CA ASN A 789 -8.97 42.48 31.28
C ASN A 789 -8.53 43.96 31.08
N GLN A 790 -7.74 44.24 30.05
CA GLN A 790 -7.29 45.61 29.74
C GLN A 790 -8.41 46.58 29.35
N GLU A 791 -9.58 46.06 28.96
CA GLU A 791 -10.78 46.85 28.68
C GLU A 791 -11.61 47.12 29.96
N GLY A 792 -11.15 46.65 31.12
CA GLY A 792 -11.81 46.83 32.41
C GLY A 792 -12.98 45.88 32.68
N GLN A 793 -13.15 44.85 31.85
CA GLN A 793 -14.24 43.88 31.93
C GLN A 793 -13.83 42.67 32.76
N THR A 794 -14.74 42.20 33.62
CA THR A 794 -14.64 40.93 34.34
C THR A 794 -15.18 39.78 33.49
N ALA A 795 -14.97 38.53 33.93
CA ALA A 795 -15.56 37.36 33.28
C ALA A 795 -17.10 37.41 33.25
N LEU A 796 -17.74 38.04 34.25
CA LEU A 796 -19.19 38.23 34.32
C LEU A 796 -19.69 39.21 33.27
N ASP A 797 -18.94 40.27 33.00
CA ASP A 797 -19.30 41.26 31.99
C ASP A 797 -19.31 40.67 30.58
N LEU A 798 -18.43 39.69 30.33
CA LEU A 798 -18.32 38.97 29.06
C LEU A 798 -19.31 37.79 28.92
N ALA A 799 -19.95 37.35 30.01
CA ALA A 799 -20.83 36.19 30.01
C ALA A 799 -22.16 36.50 29.29
N GLY A 800 -22.39 35.83 28.16
CA GLY A 800 -23.61 35.97 27.35
C GLY A 800 -24.72 34.97 27.69
N ALA A 801 -24.42 33.88 28.41
CA ALA A 801 -25.39 32.86 28.79
C ALA A 801 -25.83 33.02 30.26
N GLU A 802 -27.12 32.91 30.52
CA GLU A 802 -27.72 33.26 31.81
C GLU A 802 -27.27 32.35 32.96
N ASP A 803 -27.03 31.08 32.66
CA ASP A 803 -26.49 30.11 33.62
C ASP A 803 -25.05 30.42 34.03
N VAL A 804 -24.22 30.90 33.09
CA VAL A 804 -22.86 31.38 33.37
C VAL A 804 -22.88 32.69 34.16
N ARG A 805 -23.79 33.61 33.84
CA ARG A 805 -23.97 34.87 34.57
C ARG A 805 -24.39 34.61 36.01
N SER A 806 -25.38 33.74 36.22
CA SER A 806 -25.82 33.31 37.56
C SER A 806 -24.66 32.68 38.33
N LEU A 807 -23.92 31.76 37.71
CA LEU A 807 -22.77 31.11 38.36
C LEU A 807 -21.68 32.11 38.79
N LEU A 808 -21.35 33.08 37.95
CA LEU A 808 -20.33 34.08 38.25
C LEU A 808 -20.83 35.10 39.28
N GLN A 809 -22.10 35.50 39.24
CA GLN A 809 -22.72 36.35 40.27
C GLN A 809 -22.76 35.65 41.62
N ASP A 810 -23.12 34.37 41.67
CA ASP A 810 -23.11 33.56 42.89
C ASP A 810 -21.69 33.45 43.46
N ALA A 811 -20.69 33.21 42.59
CA ALA A 811 -19.29 33.17 42.99
C ALA A 811 -18.75 34.52 43.49
N MET A 812 -19.33 35.64 43.02
CA MET A 812 -18.98 37.00 43.45
C MET A 812 -19.76 37.48 44.69
N THR A 813 -20.76 36.71 45.17
CA THR A 813 -21.66 37.09 46.28
C THR A 813 -21.59 36.13 47.48
N GLY A 814 -21.23 34.86 47.27
CA GLY A 814 -21.28 33.77 48.26
C GLY A 814 -20.23 33.77 49.37
N ALA A 815 -19.73 34.94 49.82
CA ALA A 815 -18.74 35.02 50.89
C ALA A 815 -19.31 35.00 52.34
N ALA A 816 -20.60 34.68 52.59
CA ALA A 816 -21.18 34.71 53.95
C ALA A 816 -22.44 33.80 54.23
N GLY A 817 -22.27 32.68 54.98
CA GLY A 817 -23.04 32.17 56.16
C GLY A 817 -24.52 31.63 56.16
N ASP A 818 -24.69 30.37 56.62
CA ASP A 818 -25.71 29.66 57.50
C ASP A 818 -27.21 29.34 57.15
N ALA A 819 -27.74 28.21 57.69
CA ALA A 819 -29.09 27.61 57.43
C ALA A 819 -29.72 26.76 58.60
N PRO A 820 -31.08 26.55 58.69
CA PRO A 820 -31.75 25.36 59.34
C PRO A 820 -33.06 24.81 58.64
N PRO A 821 -33.99 23.93 59.19
CA PRO A 821 -34.00 22.48 59.60
C PRO A 821 -35.23 21.60 59.04
N PRO A 822 -35.55 20.31 59.48
CA PRO A 822 -36.05 19.18 58.62
C PRO A 822 -37.51 18.61 58.83
N PRO A 823 -38.02 17.69 57.94
CA PRO A 823 -39.18 16.79 58.17
C PRO A 823 -38.95 15.25 57.83
N PRO A 824 -39.95 14.32 58.00
CA PRO A 824 -39.79 12.89 58.39
C PRO A 824 -39.97 11.82 57.24
N PRO A 825 -39.92 10.48 57.50
CA PRO A 825 -39.43 9.46 56.53
C PRO A 825 -40.52 8.65 55.77
N PRO A 826 -40.17 7.94 54.66
CA PRO A 826 -41.03 6.93 54.01
C PRO A 826 -40.28 5.56 53.76
N PRO A 827 -40.79 4.56 52.99
CA PRO A 827 -40.96 3.14 53.41
C PRO A 827 -39.98 2.16 52.69
N PRO A 828 -40.01 0.83 52.93
CA PRO A 828 -38.99 -0.09 52.40
C PRO A 828 -39.18 -0.44 50.90
N PRO A 829 -38.09 -0.79 50.17
CA PRO A 829 -38.12 -0.94 48.72
C PRO A 829 -38.53 -2.35 48.23
N LEU A 830 -39.08 -2.40 47.01
CA LEU A 830 -39.51 -3.59 46.25
C LEU A 830 -38.35 -4.20 45.40
N PRO A 831 -38.41 -5.49 45.03
CA PRO A 831 -37.38 -6.14 44.20
C PRO A 831 -37.45 -5.76 42.70
N PRO A 832 -36.35 -5.90 41.94
CA PRO A 832 -36.24 -5.40 40.56
C PRO A 832 -36.99 -6.28 39.52
N PRO A 833 -37.42 -5.72 38.37
CA PRO A 833 -38.17 -6.45 37.35
C PRO A 833 -37.28 -7.28 36.41
N HIS A 834 -37.73 -8.48 36.04
CA HIS A 834 -37.17 -9.29 34.96
C HIS A 834 -37.80 -8.87 33.62
N HIS A 835 -36.99 -8.49 32.63
CA HIS A 835 -37.49 -8.10 31.30
C HIS A 835 -37.25 -9.22 30.27
N PRO A 836 -38.30 -9.73 29.58
CA PRO A 836 -38.17 -10.75 28.54
C PRO A 836 -37.55 -10.17 27.26
N ILE A 837 -36.65 -10.91 26.63
CA ILE A 837 -35.86 -10.46 25.46
C ILE A 837 -36.17 -11.37 24.27
N LEU A 838 -36.33 -10.77 23.08
CA LEU A 838 -36.59 -11.51 21.84
C LEU A 838 -35.29 -12.04 21.24
N MET A 839 -35.15 -13.35 21.19
CA MET A 839 -34.00 -14.05 20.63
C MET A 839 -34.04 -14.07 19.10
N PRO A 840 -32.91 -14.28 18.41
CA PRO A 840 -32.85 -14.37 16.95
C PRO A 840 -33.74 -15.46 16.35
N SER A 841 -34.05 -16.50 17.13
CA SER A 841 -34.95 -17.60 16.80
C SER A 841 -36.44 -17.20 16.72
N GLY A 842 -36.84 -16.09 17.35
CA GLY A 842 -38.25 -15.72 17.51
C GLY A 842 -38.79 -15.94 18.92
N ASP A 843 -38.07 -16.67 19.77
CA ASP A 843 -38.51 -16.98 21.13
C ASP A 843 -38.21 -15.82 22.09
N THR A 844 -39.14 -15.53 23.00
CA THR A 844 -38.95 -14.56 24.08
C THR A 844 -38.43 -15.27 25.33
N VAL A 845 -37.19 -14.99 25.70
CA VAL A 845 -36.54 -15.64 26.84
C VAL A 845 -36.18 -14.59 27.91
N PRO A 846 -36.51 -14.82 29.19
CA PRO A 846 -36.05 -13.97 30.28
C PRO A 846 -34.57 -14.25 30.55
N LEU A 847 -33.68 -13.51 29.91
CA LEU A 847 -32.25 -13.58 30.21
C LEU A 847 -31.92 -12.73 31.44
N ALA A 848 -31.06 -13.23 32.31
CA ALA A 848 -30.61 -12.49 33.48
C ALA A 848 -29.85 -11.23 33.05
N LEU A 849 -30.28 -10.07 33.56
CA LEU A 849 -29.42 -8.88 33.57
C LEU A 849 -28.11 -9.25 34.29
N PRO A 850 -26.95 -8.69 33.90
CA PRO A 850 -25.73 -8.94 34.64
C PRO A 850 -25.97 -8.50 36.10
N VAL A 851 -25.94 -9.48 37.01
CA VAL A 851 -26.01 -9.29 38.46
C VAL A 851 -24.76 -9.98 39.00
N VAL A 852 -23.98 -9.30 39.83
CA VAL A 852 -23.02 -9.94 40.74
C VAL A 852 -23.81 -10.31 42.00
N PRO A 853 -23.60 -11.52 42.57
CA PRO A 853 -24.50 -12.07 43.57
C PRO A 853 -24.63 -11.19 44.80
N SER A 854 -25.88 -10.99 45.23
CA SER A 854 -26.21 -10.49 46.56
C SER A 854 -25.91 -11.60 47.58
N ASN A 855 -25.08 -11.27 48.57
CA ASN A 855 -24.86 -12.00 49.84
C ASN A 855 -23.98 -13.27 49.80
N TYR A 856 -22.74 -13.13 50.28
CA TYR A 856 -22.17 -14.07 51.25
C TYR A 856 -21.64 -13.29 52.45
N TRP A 857 -22.39 -13.38 53.55
CA TRP A 857 -21.93 -13.06 54.89
C TRP A 857 -20.98 -14.17 55.38
N ALA A 858 -20.17 -13.83 56.38
CA ALA A 858 -19.47 -14.73 57.31
C ALA A 858 -18.08 -15.30 56.91
N GLU A 859 -17.14 -14.92 57.79
CA GLU A 859 -16.00 -15.68 58.32
C GLU A 859 -14.83 -16.09 57.41
N GLY A 860 -13.66 -15.49 57.72
CA GLY A 860 -12.42 -16.24 57.82
C GLY A 860 -11.39 -16.01 56.72
N SER A 861 -10.69 -14.86 56.75
CA SER A 861 -9.24 -14.82 57.02
C SER A 861 -8.69 -13.41 56.72
N ARG A 862 -8.60 -12.57 57.76
CA ARG A 862 -7.83 -11.32 57.77
C ARG A 862 -6.37 -11.67 58.10
N GLY A 863 -5.46 -11.45 57.16
CA GLY A 863 -4.07 -11.19 57.45
C GLY A 863 -3.88 -9.70 57.69
N SER A 864 -3.78 -9.33 58.98
CA SER A 864 -3.17 -8.14 59.60
C SER A 864 -3.19 -6.80 58.85
N LEU A 865 -3.80 -5.79 59.48
CA LEU A 865 -3.20 -4.48 59.78
C LEU A 865 -4.21 -3.71 60.67
N GLU A 866 -4.07 -3.88 61.99
CA GLU A 866 -4.65 -2.98 63.00
C GLU A 866 -3.55 -2.00 63.41
N ASP A 867 -3.90 -0.71 63.56
CA ASP A 867 -3.06 0.24 64.29
C ASP A 867 -3.23 0.08 65.81
N ALA A 868 -2.23 0.54 66.55
CA ALA A 868 -1.92 0.24 67.96
C ALA A 868 -2.98 0.59 69.04
N ALA A 869 -4.26 0.77 68.69
CA ALA A 869 -5.36 1.01 69.61
C ALA A 869 -6.59 0.07 69.40
N GLY A 870 -6.50 -0.95 68.52
CA GLY A 870 -7.42 -2.10 68.50
C GLY A 870 -8.92 -1.78 68.43
N ARG A 871 -9.39 -1.06 67.39
CA ARG A 871 -10.83 -0.87 67.12
C ARG A 871 -11.24 -1.36 65.72
N PRO A 872 -12.41 -2.01 65.55
CA PRO A 872 -12.88 -2.56 64.28
C PRO A 872 -13.54 -1.50 63.37
N ALA A 873 -13.31 -1.58 62.05
CA ALA A 873 -13.84 -0.66 61.03
C ALA A 873 -15.31 -0.97 60.62
N SER A 874 -16.22 -1.04 61.59
CA SER A 874 -17.68 -1.00 61.38
C SER A 874 -18.26 0.38 61.72
N ALA A 875 -17.49 1.46 61.51
CA ALA A 875 -17.88 2.82 61.84
C ALA A 875 -17.86 3.69 60.58
N LEU A 876 -18.96 3.70 59.85
CA LEU A 876 -19.26 4.75 58.85
C LEU A 876 -20.60 5.44 59.18
N SER A 877 -20.95 5.50 60.46
CA SER A 877 -22.09 6.25 60.95
C SER A 877 -21.69 7.04 62.21
N THR A 878 -20.65 7.86 62.07
CA THR A 878 -20.29 8.91 63.03
C THR A 878 -20.04 10.19 62.24
N SER A 879 -20.43 11.35 62.77
CA SER A 879 -20.24 12.68 62.11
C SER A 879 -18.82 12.87 61.55
N GLU A 880 -17.81 12.33 62.25
CA GLU A 880 -16.40 12.34 61.81
C GLU A 880 -16.15 11.65 60.44
N SER A 881 -16.94 10.63 60.07
CA SER A 881 -16.77 9.90 58.80
C SER A 881 -17.43 10.60 57.62
N LEU A 882 -18.54 11.31 57.85
CA LEU A 882 -19.15 12.19 56.84
C LEU A 882 -18.27 13.41 56.60
N GLN A 883 -17.72 14.02 57.66
CA GLN A 883 -16.77 15.12 57.56
C GLN A 883 -15.54 14.72 56.72
N THR A 884 -14.96 13.57 57.02
CA THR A 884 -13.79 13.04 56.28
C THR A 884 -14.13 12.73 54.82
N PHE A 885 -15.32 12.19 54.54
CA PHE A 885 -15.79 11.94 53.17
C PHE A 885 -15.98 13.26 52.40
N LEU A 886 -16.62 14.25 53.01
CA LEU A 886 -16.86 15.57 52.40
C LEU A 886 -15.54 16.33 52.18
N SER A 887 -14.59 16.23 53.10
CA SER A 887 -13.20 16.67 52.94
C SER A 887 -12.54 16.01 51.73
N SER A 888 -12.68 14.69 51.58
CA SER A 888 -12.06 13.95 50.48
C SER A 888 -12.58 14.35 49.09
N ILE A 889 -13.80 14.91 49.02
CA ILE A 889 -14.41 15.37 47.76
C ILE A 889 -14.44 16.90 47.63
N GLY A 890 -13.84 17.61 48.61
CA GLY A 890 -13.73 19.06 48.66
C GLY A 890 -15.08 19.78 48.82
N LEU A 891 -16.02 19.17 49.55
CA LEU A 891 -17.37 19.69 49.82
C LEU A 891 -17.69 19.77 51.32
N GLU A 892 -16.69 20.09 52.14
CA GLU A 892 -16.78 20.23 53.61
C GLU A 892 -17.83 21.25 54.04
N GLN A 893 -18.04 22.29 53.23
CA GLN A 893 -19.06 23.32 53.44
C GLN A 893 -20.50 22.78 53.39
N LEU A 894 -20.71 21.57 52.86
CA LEU A 894 -22.01 20.91 52.84
C LEU A 894 -22.23 20.01 54.07
N ALA A 895 -21.20 19.80 54.90
CA ALA A 895 -21.32 19.01 56.11
C ALA A 895 -22.38 19.54 57.07
N PRO A 896 -22.49 20.86 57.34
CA PRO A 896 -23.54 21.38 58.22
C PRO A 896 -24.95 21.12 57.68
N VAL A 897 -25.13 21.14 56.34
CA VAL A 897 -26.42 20.89 55.69
C VAL A 897 -26.77 19.40 55.72
N LEU A 898 -25.80 18.53 55.45
CA LEU A 898 -26.00 17.08 55.42
C LEU A 898 -26.10 16.48 56.82
N GLU A 899 -25.32 16.97 57.79
CA GLU A 899 -25.42 16.59 59.21
C GLU A 899 -26.71 17.07 59.84
N ARG A 900 -27.18 18.28 59.51
CA ARG A 900 -28.46 18.82 60.01
C ARG A 900 -29.65 17.96 59.57
N GLU A 901 -29.62 17.46 58.35
CA GLU A 901 -30.67 16.60 57.79
C GLU A 901 -30.38 15.10 58.07
N GLN A 902 -29.35 14.80 58.88
CA GLN A 902 -28.90 13.45 59.27
C GLN A 902 -28.58 12.52 58.09
N ILE A 903 -28.09 13.08 56.99
CA ILE A 903 -27.80 12.36 55.75
C ILE A 903 -26.37 11.82 55.80
N THR A 904 -26.26 10.51 56.02
CA THR A 904 -25.00 9.78 55.98
C THR A 904 -24.56 9.44 54.55
N VAL A 905 -23.30 9.00 54.35
CA VAL A 905 -22.70 8.78 53.01
C VAL A 905 -23.44 7.71 52.20
N ASP A 906 -23.99 6.71 52.88
CA ASP A 906 -24.87 5.67 52.33
C ASP A 906 -26.22 6.24 51.85
N ILE A 907 -26.89 7.07 52.66
CA ILE A 907 -28.14 7.74 52.25
C ILE A 907 -27.87 8.67 51.05
N LEU A 908 -26.76 9.42 51.08
CA LEU A 908 -26.27 10.24 49.95
C LEU A 908 -26.10 9.47 48.64
N SER A 909 -25.83 8.17 48.69
CA SER A 909 -25.63 7.37 47.47
C SER A 909 -26.93 7.00 46.76
N GLU A 910 -28.03 6.94 47.51
CA GLU A 910 -29.36 6.55 47.02
C GLU A 910 -30.24 7.76 46.67
N MET A 911 -29.87 8.97 47.11
CA MET A 911 -30.57 10.19 46.79
C MET A 911 -30.51 10.56 45.30
N SER A 912 -31.54 11.23 44.82
CA SER A 912 -31.59 11.84 43.49
C SER A 912 -31.10 13.28 43.50
N HIS A 913 -30.88 13.83 42.31
CA HIS A 913 -30.55 15.24 42.16
C HIS A 913 -31.68 16.17 42.62
N GLU A 914 -32.94 15.74 42.57
CA GLU A 914 -34.08 16.51 43.08
C GLU A 914 -34.09 16.48 44.62
N ASP A 915 -33.80 15.32 45.22
CA ASP A 915 -33.76 15.18 46.69
C ASP A 915 -32.68 16.07 47.29
N LEU A 916 -31.45 16.03 46.76
CA LEU A 916 -30.39 16.92 47.27
C LEU A 916 -30.68 18.40 47.00
N ARG A 917 -31.49 18.72 45.98
CA ARG A 917 -31.91 20.11 45.73
C ARG A 917 -32.91 20.56 46.79
N ALA A 918 -33.82 19.68 47.17
CA ALA A 918 -34.81 19.92 48.24
C ALA A 918 -34.16 20.03 49.62
N VAL A 919 -33.08 19.29 49.86
CA VAL A 919 -32.22 19.36 51.07
C VAL A 919 -31.37 20.65 51.12
N GLY A 920 -31.38 21.47 50.06
CA GLY A 920 -30.71 22.77 50.03
C GLY A 920 -29.34 22.77 49.33
N VAL A 921 -28.92 21.65 48.74
CA VAL A 921 -27.74 21.60 47.85
C VAL A 921 -28.16 22.12 46.45
N ALA A 922 -28.39 23.43 46.33
CA ALA A 922 -28.93 24.03 45.12
C ALA A 922 -28.03 23.83 43.88
N ALA A 923 -26.71 23.93 44.07
CA ALA A 923 -25.73 23.80 43.00
C ALA A 923 -25.69 22.38 42.43
N TYR A 924 -26.09 22.24 41.16
CA TYR A 924 -26.12 20.94 40.47
C TYR A 924 -24.75 20.25 40.49
N GLY A 925 -23.65 21.01 40.38
CA GLY A 925 -22.29 20.48 40.43
C GLY A 925 -21.93 19.85 41.78
N HIS A 926 -22.40 20.44 42.88
CA HIS A 926 -22.25 19.87 44.22
C HIS A 926 -23.09 18.61 44.39
N ARG A 927 -24.34 18.63 43.94
CA ARG A 927 -25.21 17.43 43.92
C ARG A 927 -24.60 16.31 43.10
N HIS A 928 -24.14 16.63 41.89
CA HIS A 928 -23.50 15.66 41.00
C HIS A 928 -22.24 15.06 41.63
N ARG A 929 -21.39 15.90 42.23
CA ARG A 929 -20.15 15.45 42.86
C ARG A 929 -20.41 14.65 44.14
N LEU A 930 -21.39 15.06 44.96
CA LEU A 930 -21.86 14.30 46.12
C LEU A 930 -22.39 12.94 45.72
N LEU A 931 -23.39 12.86 44.83
CA LEU A 931 -23.98 11.60 44.39
C LEU A 931 -22.95 10.70 43.72
N LYS A 932 -22.11 11.27 42.84
CA LYS A 932 -21.07 10.52 42.13
C LYS A 932 -20.01 9.99 43.09
N ALA A 933 -19.60 10.77 44.09
CA ALA A 933 -18.57 10.36 45.04
C ALA A 933 -19.09 9.47 46.17
N ALA A 934 -20.35 9.65 46.59
CA ALA A 934 -21.02 8.79 47.55
C ALA A 934 -21.24 7.41 46.94
N ARG A 935 -21.75 7.36 45.70
CA ARG A 935 -21.79 6.11 44.91
C ARG A 935 -20.40 5.53 44.69
N ARG A 936 -19.36 6.34 44.44
CA ARG A 936 -17.97 5.84 44.34
C ARG A 936 -17.39 5.33 45.66
N SER A 937 -17.75 5.90 46.80
CA SER A 937 -17.23 5.47 48.11
C SER A 937 -17.91 4.19 48.59
N LEU A 938 -19.20 4.00 48.27
CA LEU A 938 -19.87 2.70 48.44
C LEU A 938 -19.48 1.67 47.36
N HIS A 939 -19.16 2.11 46.14
CA HIS A 939 -18.77 1.23 45.02
C HIS A 939 -17.27 1.10 44.81
N ALA A 940 -16.42 1.65 45.69
CA ALA A 940 -14.99 1.33 45.71
C ALA A 940 -14.74 -0.17 45.94
N ALA A 941 -15.78 -0.90 46.36
CA ALA A 941 -15.81 -2.35 46.48
C ALA A 941 -16.34 -3.10 45.23
N SER A 942 -16.74 -2.46 44.12
CA SER A 942 -17.35 -3.14 42.95
C SER A 942 -16.60 -2.91 41.63
N GLU A 943 -16.10 -3.98 41.03
CA GLU A 943 -15.23 -4.05 39.84
C GLU A 943 -15.87 -3.56 38.52
N TRP A 944 -17.11 -3.08 38.53
CA TRP A 944 -17.92 -2.81 37.33
C TRP A 944 -17.54 -1.58 36.49
N TYR A 945 -16.80 -0.63 37.07
CA TYR A 945 -16.49 0.65 36.43
C TYR A 945 -15.03 0.76 35.92
N GLY A 946 -14.27 -0.33 35.98
CA GLY A 946 -12.91 -0.43 35.47
C GLY A 946 -12.84 -1.27 34.19
N GLY A 947 -12.88 -0.64 33.01
CA GLY A 947 -12.64 -1.32 31.73
C GLY A 947 -13.72 -2.32 31.30
N THR A 948 -13.42 -3.12 30.26
CA THR A 948 -14.26 -4.23 29.81
C THR A 948 -13.78 -5.51 30.48
N THR A 949 -14.63 -6.16 31.27
CA THR A 949 -14.32 -7.42 31.95
C THR A 949 -15.05 -8.58 31.28
N LEU A 950 -14.40 -9.73 31.16
CA LEU A 950 -14.99 -10.97 30.65
C LEU A 950 -15.25 -11.92 31.82
N VAL A 951 -16.50 -12.34 31.98
CA VAL A 951 -16.92 -13.27 33.02
C VAL A 951 -17.33 -14.58 32.36
N ASP A 952 -16.70 -15.70 32.72
CA ASP A 952 -17.06 -17.00 32.17
C ASP A 952 -18.48 -17.38 32.62
N VAL A 953 -19.34 -17.75 31.66
CA VAL A 953 -20.70 -18.20 31.94
C VAL A 953 -20.65 -19.70 32.23
N THR A 954 -20.78 -20.07 33.50
CA THR A 954 -20.75 -21.48 33.92
C THR A 954 -22.09 -22.16 33.65
N ALA A 955 -22.07 -23.42 33.21
CA ALA A 955 -23.28 -24.25 33.18
C ALA A 955 -23.81 -24.44 34.62
N SER A 956 -25.11 -24.29 34.82
CA SER A 956 -25.72 -24.48 36.15
C SER A 956 -25.51 -25.93 36.60
N PRO A 957 -24.99 -26.19 37.83
CA PRO A 957 -24.89 -27.53 38.38
C PRO A 957 -26.26 -28.15 38.70
N ASP A 958 -27.30 -27.31 38.89
CA ASP A 958 -28.63 -27.73 39.30
C ASP A 958 -29.61 -27.64 38.12
N GLY A 959 -29.97 -28.79 37.55
CA GLY A 959 -30.74 -28.96 36.31
C GLY A 959 -32.24 -28.59 36.35
N THR A 960 -32.63 -27.57 37.12
CA THR A 960 -34.05 -27.14 37.26
C THR A 960 -34.43 -25.93 36.39
N CYS A 961 -33.48 -25.28 35.72
CA CYS A 961 -33.68 -24.17 34.79
C CYS A 961 -32.66 -24.26 33.64
N GLU A 962 -33.06 -23.95 32.40
CA GLU A 962 -32.13 -23.93 31.26
C GLU A 962 -31.07 -22.85 31.49
N SER A 963 -29.80 -23.27 31.66
CA SER A 963 -28.71 -22.34 32.00
C SER A 963 -28.46 -21.31 30.89
N GLU A 964 -28.01 -20.11 31.27
CA GLU A 964 -27.67 -19.02 30.33
C GLU A 964 -26.67 -19.49 29.24
N HIS A 965 -25.73 -20.37 29.61
CA HIS A 965 -24.83 -21.04 28.68
C HIS A 965 -25.59 -21.86 27.62
N ALA A 966 -26.52 -22.72 28.05
CA ALA A 966 -27.30 -23.60 27.17
C ALA A 966 -28.20 -22.81 26.22
N ILE A 967 -28.78 -21.69 26.68
CA ILE A 967 -29.62 -20.83 25.85
C ILE A 967 -28.79 -20.17 24.74
N VAL A 968 -27.66 -19.56 25.09
CA VAL A 968 -26.77 -18.87 24.13
C VAL A 968 -26.17 -19.88 23.14
N GLU A 969 -25.77 -21.06 23.61
CA GLU A 969 -25.29 -22.15 22.78
C GLU A 969 -26.36 -22.64 21.81
N ARG A 970 -27.58 -22.92 22.28
CA ARG A 970 -28.69 -23.36 21.42
C ARG A 970 -28.99 -22.37 20.31
N GLU A 971 -29.02 -21.08 20.63
CA GLU A 971 -29.26 -20.01 19.66
C GLU A 971 -28.13 -19.89 18.63
N MET A 972 -26.89 -20.02 19.09
CA MET A 972 -25.73 -20.11 18.20
C MET A 972 -25.83 -21.32 17.26
N GLN A 973 -26.24 -22.49 17.76
CA GLN A 973 -26.38 -23.70 16.95
C GLN A 973 -27.56 -23.61 15.98
N ALA A 974 -28.67 -23.00 16.38
CA ALA A 974 -29.83 -22.76 15.52
C ALA A 974 -29.52 -21.81 14.34
N SER A 975 -28.42 -21.04 14.44
CA SER A 975 -27.92 -20.20 13.33
C SER A 975 -27.24 -21.00 12.22
N VAL A 976 -26.84 -22.26 12.48
CA VAL A 976 -26.19 -23.12 11.49
C VAL A 976 -27.17 -23.38 10.32
N ARG A 977 -26.67 -23.20 9.10
CA ARG A 977 -27.39 -23.52 7.86
C ARG A 977 -26.57 -24.52 7.07
N ALA A 978 -27.22 -25.58 6.60
CA ALA A 978 -26.56 -26.58 5.75
C ALA A 978 -26.07 -25.89 4.47
N HIS A 979 -24.75 -25.82 4.31
CA HIS A 979 -24.10 -25.22 3.16
C HIS A 979 -23.03 -26.18 2.62
N ARG A 980 -22.84 -26.19 1.29
CA ARG A 980 -21.87 -27.04 0.60
C ARG A 980 -20.77 -26.17 0.02
N GLU A 981 -19.56 -26.28 0.55
CA GLU A 981 -18.41 -25.52 0.03
C GLU A 981 -18.04 -25.97 -1.39
N HIS A 982 -17.41 -25.07 -2.16
CA HIS A 982 -16.82 -25.41 -3.46
C HIS A 982 -15.68 -26.45 -3.38
N ALA A 983 -15.14 -26.69 -2.17
CA ALA A 983 -14.13 -27.71 -1.88
C ALA A 983 -14.71 -29.03 -1.30
N GLY A 984 -16.04 -29.14 -1.15
CA GLY A 984 -16.71 -30.38 -0.72
C GLY A 984 -16.92 -30.57 0.80
N GLY A 985 -16.47 -29.64 1.65
CA GLY A 985 -16.70 -29.69 3.09
C GLY A 985 -18.16 -29.46 3.48
N HIS A 986 -18.68 -30.32 4.35
CA HIS A 986 -19.98 -30.17 5.02
C HIS A 986 -19.73 -29.99 6.52
N PHE A 987 -20.21 -28.90 7.13
CA PHE A 987 -20.21 -28.75 8.59
C PHE A 987 -21.65 -28.78 9.11
N SER A 988 -21.85 -29.36 10.28
CA SER A 988 -23.19 -29.65 10.82
C SER A 988 -23.50 -28.88 12.10
N HIS A 989 -22.50 -28.49 12.87
CA HIS A 989 -22.65 -27.76 14.13
C HIS A 989 -21.33 -27.09 14.54
N TYR A 990 -21.39 -26.15 15.47
CA TYR A 990 -20.22 -25.60 16.14
C TYR A 990 -19.89 -26.42 17.39
N ASN A 991 -18.61 -26.61 17.71
CA ASN A 991 -18.21 -27.04 19.05
C ASN A 991 -17.95 -25.79 19.89
N VAL A 992 -18.86 -25.44 20.79
CA VAL A 992 -18.71 -24.24 21.63
C VAL A 992 -17.70 -24.54 22.73
N VAL A 993 -16.57 -23.84 22.70
CA VAL A 993 -15.44 -24.06 23.62
C VAL A 993 -15.61 -23.22 24.89
N ARG A 994 -16.09 -21.98 24.75
CA ARG A 994 -16.29 -21.07 25.90
C ARG A 994 -17.30 -19.97 25.59
N ILE A 995 -18.20 -19.68 26.53
CA ILE A 995 -19.07 -18.50 26.49
C ILE A 995 -18.69 -17.58 27.64
N GLN A 996 -18.43 -16.31 27.33
CA GLN A 996 -18.08 -15.29 28.32
C GLN A 996 -19.02 -14.11 28.20
N LYS A 997 -19.57 -13.65 29.32
CA LYS A 997 -20.36 -12.42 29.40
C LYS A 997 -19.41 -11.23 29.44
N ILE A 998 -19.75 -10.21 28.66
CA ILE A 998 -18.99 -8.97 28.61
C ILE A 998 -19.66 -7.99 29.57
N VAL A 999 -18.89 -7.48 30.53
CA VAL A 999 -19.35 -6.50 31.53
C VAL A 999 -18.60 -5.19 31.30
N ASN A 1000 -19.35 -4.16 30.91
CA ASN A 1000 -18.82 -2.80 30.80
C ASN A 1000 -19.92 -1.77 31.14
N GLY A 1001 -19.82 -1.17 32.34
CA GLY A 1001 -20.83 -0.24 32.84
C GLY A 1001 -21.04 0.99 31.93
N ARG A 1002 -19.97 1.51 31.31
CA ARG A 1002 -20.07 2.71 30.44
C ARG A 1002 -20.80 2.42 29.13
N LEU A 1003 -20.56 1.27 28.51
CA LEU A 1003 -21.27 0.86 27.30
C LEU A 1003 -22.71 0.50 27.59
N TRP A 1004 -22.97 -0.10 28.75
CA TRP A 1004 -24.30 -0.46 29.19
C TRP A 1004 -25.18 0.77 29.43
N GLU A 1005 -24.67 1.80 30.11
CA GLU A 1005 -25.39 3.07 30.35
C GLU A 1005 -25.76 3.78 29.03
N ARG A 1006 -24.82 3.80 28.08
CA ARG A 1006 -25.02 4.34 26.73
C ARG A 1006 -26.11 3.60 25.96
N TYR A 1007 -26.02 2.27 25.93
CA TYR A 1007 -27.05 1.41 25.35
C TYR A 1007 -28.43 1.65 25.98
N GLN A 1008 -28.50 1.76 27.31
CA GLN A 1008 -29.75 2.05 28.03
C GLN A 1008 -30.32 3.43 27.75
N HIS A 1009 -29.46 4.44 27.52
CA HIS A 1009 -29.89 5.78 27.12
C HIS A 1009 -30.53 5.72 25.73
N ARG A 1010 -29.85 5.10 24.75
CA ARG A 1010 -30.38 4.99 23.40
C ARG A 1010 -31.68 4.18 23.35
N ARG A 1011 -31.76 3.12 24.15
CA ARG A 1011 -32.99 2.34 24.30
C ARG A 1011 -34.18 3.19 24.75
N ARG A 1012 -33.95 4.11 25.70
CA ARG A 1012 -34.99 5.03 26.18
C ARG A 1012 -35.41 6.00 25.09
N GLU A 1013 -34.47 6.62 24.37
CA GLU A 1013 -34.80 7.50 23.25
C GLU A 1013 -35.66 6.79 22.19
N VAL A 1014 -35.29 5.58 21.79
CA VAL A 1014 -36.07 4.79 20.80
C VAL A 1014 -37.44 4.41 21.35
N SER A 1015 -37.54 4.08 22.64
CA SER A 1015 -38.81 3.81 23.30
C SER A 1015 -39.72 5.05 23.36
N GLU A 1016 -39.14 6.24 23.56
CA GLU A 1016 -39.86 7.51 23.56
C GLU A 1016 -40.32 7.91 22.14
N GLU A 1017 -39.49 7.67 21.12
CA GLU A 1017 -39.80 7.95 19.71
C GLU A 1017 -40.83 6.98 19.10
N ALA A 1018 -40.79 5.70 19.47
CA ALA A 1018 -41.55 4.63 18.83
C ALA A 1018 -42.61 3.94 19.72
N GLY A 1019 -42.70 4.30 21.00
CA GLY A 1019 -43.64 3.72 21.97
C GLY A 1019 -43.27 2.32 22.50
N SER A 1020 -42.18 1.74 22.02
CA SER A 1020 -41.60 0.48 22.50
C SER A 1020 -40.12 0.42 22.16
N ALA A 1021 -39.31 -0.10 23.09
CA ALA A 1021 -37.86 -0.17 22.97
C ALA A 1021 -37.34 -1.11 21.86
N ASN A 1022 -38.17 -2.04 21.34
CA ASN A 1022 -37.85 -3.00 20.26
C ASN A 1022 -36.38 -3.49 20.24
N GLU A 1023 -35.98 -4.21 21.28
CA GLU A 1023 -34.64 -4.80 21.40
C GLU A 1023 -34.52 -6.13 20.64
N ARG A 1024 -33.35 -6.39 20.06
CA ARG A 1024 -33.00 -7.67 19.43
C ARG A 1024 -31.54 -8.06 19.70
N MET A 1025 -31.24 -9.34 19.49
CA MET A 1025 -29.89 -9.90 19.57
C MET A 1025 -29.36 -10.23 18.16
N LEU A 1026 -28.09 -9.94 17.90
CA LEU A 1026 -27.42 -10.24 16.63
C LEU A 1026 -25.99 -10.76 16.85
N PHE A 1027 -25.59 -11.76 16.06
CA PHE A 1027 -24.23 -12.29 16.07
C PHE A 1027 -23.32 -11.57 15.06
N HIS A 1028 -22.07 -11.33 15.44
CA HIS A 1028 -21.06 -10.69 14.59
C HIS A 1028 -19.69 -11.39 14.68
N GLY A 1029 -18.94 -11.46 13.56
CA GLY A 1029 -17.65 -12.14 13.52
C GLY A 1029 -16.60 -11.49 12.61
N SER A 1030 -15.35 -11.37 13.10
CA SER A 1030 -14.14 -10.84 12.41
C SER A 1030 -12.98 -10.63 13.44
N PRO A 1031 -11.69 -10.49 13.04
CA PRO A 1031 -10.51 -10.21 13.90
C PRO A 1031 -10.58 -9.02 14.88
N PHE A 1032 -11.69 -8.28 14.89
CA PHE A 1032 -12.03 -7.19 15.81
C PHE A 1032 -12.07 -7.60 17.29
N ILE A 1033 -12.25 -8.89 17.58
CA ILE A 1033 -12.42 -9.41 18.95
C ILE A 1033 -11.16 -9.23 19.80
N ASN A 1034 -9.96 -9.46 19.23
CA ASN A 1034 -8.72 -9.26 19.97
C ASN A 1034 -8.49 -7.78 20.36
N ALA A 1035 -8.96 -6.84 19.53
CA ALA A 1035 -8.88 -5.42 19.85
C ALA A 1035 -9.82 -5.03 20.99
N ILE A 1036 -11.05 -5.56 21.02
CA ILE A 1036 -12.01 -5.32 22.11
C ILE A 1036 -11.48 -5.89 23.44
N VAL A 1037 -10.94 -7.11 23.41
CA VAL A 1037 -10.44 -7.80 24.62
C VAL A 1037 -9.18 -7.13 25.16
N GLN A 1038 -8.27 -6.68 24.31
CA GLN A 1038 -6.98 -6.12 24.75
C GLN A 1038 -6.98 -4.60 24.97
N LYS A 1039 -7.86 -3.85 24.29
CA LYS A 1039 -7.84 -2.38 24.28
C LYS A 1039 -9.14 -1.75 24.78
N GLY A 1040 -10.15 -2.56 25.13
CA GLY A 1040 -11.50 -2.09 25.41
C GLY A 1040 -12.29 -1.76 24.14
N PHE A 1041 -13.61 -1.59 24.28
CA PHE A 1041 -14.47 -1.18 23.16
C PHE A 1041 -14.31 0.33 22.90
N ASP A 1042 -13.57 0.70 21.84
CA ASP A 1042 -13.42 2.08 21.38
C ASP A 1042 -14.11 2.25 20.02
N GLU A 1043 -15.08 3.16 19.97
CA GLU A 1043 -15.86 3.51 18.77
C GLU A 1043 -14.96 3.96 17.59
N ARG A 1044 -13.75 4.44 17.87
CA ARG A 1044 -12.76 4.82 16.84
C ARG A 1044 -12.11 3.61 16.17
N HIS A 1045 -11.97 2.48 16.86
CA HIS A 1045 -11.45 1.23 16.28
C HIS A 1045 -12.51 0.49 15.46
N ALA A 1046 -13.79 0.69 15.77
CA ALA A 1046 -14.91 0.37 14.89
C ALA A 1046 -14.92 1.23 13.60
N TYR A 1047 -14.17 2.34 13.58
CA TYR A 1047 -14.01 3.24 12.42
C TYR A 1047 -12.79 2.90 11.55
N ILE A 1048 -11.75 2.25 12.11
CA ILE A 1048 -10.48 1.93 11.41
C ILE A 1048 -10.61 0.70 10.50
N GLY A 1049 -11.51 -0.23 10.81
CA GLY A 1049 -12.05 -1.18 9.83
C GLY A 1049 -13.50 -0.79 9.55
N GLY A 1050 -13.85 -0.39 8.33
CA GLY A 1050 -15.14 0.23 7.98
C GLY A 1050 -16.38 -0.67 8.15
N MET A 1051 -16.66 -1.12 9.37
CA MET A 1051 -17.63 -2.17 9.70
C MET A 1051 -18.51 -1.81 10.91
N PHE A 1052 -19.04 -0.60 11.00
CA PHE A 1052 -20.36 -0.37 11.63
C PHE A 1052 -21.18 0.71 10.89
N GLY A 1053 -20.77 1.08 9.68
CA GLY A 1053 -21.35 2.18 8.90
C GLY A 1053 -21.40 1.96 7.40
N ALA A 1054 -21.58 0.72 6.95
CA ALA A 1054 -21.85 0.42 5.55
C ALA A 1054 -23.13 -0.41 5.45
N GLY A 1055 -24.10 0.09 4.69
CA GLY A 1055 -25.14 -0.76 4.14
C GLY A 1055 -24.51 -2.01 3.52
N ILE A 1056 -25.14 -3.16 3.76
CA ILE A 1056 -24.68 -4.47 3.31
C ILE A 1056 -24.82 -4.55 1.78
N TYR A 1057 -23.81 -4.07 1.03
CA TYR A 1057 -23.78 -4.06 -0.45
C TYR A 1057 -23.38 -5.41 -1.03
N PHE A 1058 -24.39 -6.26 -1.22
CA PHE A 1058 -24.34 -7.36 -2.19
C PHE A 1058 -24.88 -6.87 -3.54
N ALA A 1059 -23.98 -6.25 -4.30
CA ALA A 1059 -24.05 -6.21 -5.75
C ALA A 1059 -22.86 -7.01 -6.26
N GLU A 1060 -23.09 -7.82 -7.30
CA GLU A 1060 -22.16 -8.78 -7.90
C GLU A 1060 -20.84 -8.15 -8.40
N HIS A 1061 -20.73 -6.81 -8.40
CA HIS A 1061 -19.61 -6.05 -8.97
C HIS A 1061 -19.06 -4.91 -8.08
N SER A 1062 -19.28 -4.94 -6.76
CA SER A 1062 -18.66 -3.96 -5.85
C SER A 1062 -17.28 -4.43 -5.34
N SER A 1063 -16.22 -3.71 -5.70
CA SER A 1063 -14.83 -4.02 -5.36
C SER A 1063 -14.48 -3.92 -3.88
N LYS A 1064 -15.32 -3.27 -3.05
CA LYS A 1064 -15.12 -3.15 -1.60
C LYS A 1064 -15.82 -4.24 -0.79
N SER A 1065 -16.89 -4.84 -1.31
CA SER A 1065 -17.66 -5.88 -0.60
C SER A 1065 -16.88 -7.19 -0.44
N ASN A 1066 -16.07 -7.53 -1.44
CA ASN A 1066 -15.23 -8.73 -1.41
C ASN A 1066 -14.07 -8.61 -0.41
N GLN A 1067 -13.59 -7.40 -0.07
CA GLN A 1067 -12.47 -7.26 0.87
C GLN A 1067 -12.81 -7.65 2.31
N TYR A 1068 -14.09 -7.56 2.70
CA TYR A 1068 -14.53 -7.93 4.06
C TYR A 1068 -14.84 -9.42 4.23
N VAL A 1069 -15.17 -10.12 3.15
CA VAL A 1069 -15.30 -11.59 3.13
C VAL A 1069 -13.93 -12.27 2.96
N TYR A 1070 -12.96 -11.61 2.32
CA TYR A 1070 -11.65 -12.18 1.99
C TYR A 1070 -10.47 -11.68 2.86
N GLY A 1071 -10.71 -10.78 3.82
CA GLY A 1071 -9.66 -10.11 4.58
C GLY A 1071 -8.80 -9.19 3.71
N PHE A 1072 -8.26 -8.11 4.29
CA PHE A 1072 -7.25 -7.29 3.62
C PHE A 1072 -5.95 -8.10 3.50
N GLY A 1073 -5.81 -8.79 2.37
CA GLY A 1073 -4.70 -9.71 2.07
C GLY A 1073 -5.27 -11.07 1.70
N GLY A 1074 -5.39 -11.34 0.39
CA GLY A 1074 -6.07 -12.50 -0.19
C GLY A 1074 -6.01 -13.76 0.68
N GLY A 1075 -7.15 -14.09 1.30
CA GLY A 1075 -7.25 -15.12 2.32
C GLY A 1075 -6.73 -16.49 1.89
N SER A 1076 -5.58 -16.84 2.46
CA SER A 1076 -4.94 -18.15 2.42
C SER A 1076 -5.42 -19.08 3.55
N GLY A 1077 -6.58 -18.81 4.17
CA GLY A 1077 -7.07 -19.60 5.30
C GLY A 1077 -6.37 -19.35 6.64
N CYS A 1078 -6.62 -20.19 7.66
CA CYS A 1078 -6.08 -20.01 9.03
C CYS A 1078 -4.56 -19.79 8.96
N PRO A 1079 -3.98 -18.70 9.54
CA PRO A 1079 -2.56 -18.35 9.35
C PRO A 1079 -1.57 -19.46 9.71
N ALA A 1080 -1.92 -20.29 10.70
CA ALA A 1080 -1.12 -21.42 11.16
C ALA A 1080 -1.12 -22.60 10.17
N HIS A 1081 -2.25 -22.87 9.53
CA HIS A 1081 -2.46 -24.09 8.73
C HIS A 1081 -2.64 -23.81 7.22
N LYS A 1082 -2.74 -22.53 6.84
CA LYS A 1082 -3.01 -22.03 5.48
C LYS A 1082 -4.17 -22.75 4.78
N ASP A 1083 -5.18 -23.13 5.56
CA ASP A 1083 -6.37 -23.84 5.12
C ASP A 1083 -7.61 -22.95 5.26
N ARG A 1084 -8.30 -22.72 4.13
CA ARG A 1084 -9.51 -21.89 4.00
C ARG A 1084 -10.71 -22.49 4.74
N SER A 1085 -10.63 -23.76 5.09
CA SER A 1085 -11.66 -24.53 5.79
C SER A 1085 -11.14 -25.18 7.06
N CYS A 1086 -10.15 -24.57 7.71
CA CYS A 1086 -9.52 -25.13 8.90
C CYS A 1086 -10.55 -25.40 10.03
N TYR A 1087 -10.78 -26.68 10.31
CA TYR A 1087 -11.59 -27.21 11.41
C TYR A 1087 -10.79 -27.34 12.72
N LEU A 1088 -9.48 -27.11 12.69
CA LEU A 1088 -8.59 -27.26 13.86
C LEU A 1088 -8.46 -25.98 14.69
N CYS A 1089 -8.58 -24.80 14.08
CA CYS A 1089 -8.38 -23.52 14.76
C CYS A 1089 -9.66 -23.10 15.53
N HIS A 1090 -9.54 -22.74 16.81
CA HIS A 1090 -10.60 -22.05 17.55
C HIS A 1090 -10.88 -20.67 16.95
N ARG A 1091 -12.15 -20.28 16.96
CA ARG A 1091 -12.69 -19.02 16.44
C ARG A 1091 -13.49 -18.33 17.53
N GLN A 1092 -13.74 -17.04 17.34
CA GLN A 1092 -14.48 -16.23 18.29
C GLN A 1092 -15.62 -15.48 17.58
N MET A 1093 -16.75 -15.31 18.26
CA MET A 1093 -17.95 -14.61 17.80
C MET A 1093 -18.52 -13.75 18.93
N LEU A 1094 -19.07 -12.59 18.59
CA LEU A 1094 -19.75 -11.73 19.55
C LEU A 1094 -21.26 -11.83 19.35
N LEU A 1095 -22.01 -11.92 20.45
CA LEU A 1095 -23.45 -11.72 20.50
C LEU A 1095 -23.73 -10.33 21.06
N CYS A 1096 -24.30 -9.46 20.23
CA CYS A 1096 -24.56 -8.07 20.56
C CYS A 1096 -26.05 -7.80 20.69
N ARG A 1097 -26.41 -7.02 21.70
CA ARG A 1097 -27.74 -6.48 21.88
C ARG A 1097 -27.88 -5.15 21.12
N VAL A 1098 -28.97 -5.02 20.39
CA VAL A 1098 -29.27 -3.84 19.56
C VAL A 1098 -30.69 -3.35 19.78
N THR A 1099 -30.92 -2.07 19.56
CA THR A 1099 -32.23 -1.40 19.70
C THR A 1099 -32.58 -0.81 18.34
N LEU A 1100 -33.73 -1.19 17.76
CA LEU A 1100 -34.09 -0.83 16.38
C LEU A 1100 -35.21 0.22 16.32
N GLY A 1101 -34.98 1.31 15.59
CA GLY A 1101 -35.96 2.39 15.38
C GLY A 1101 -37.16 2.04 14.48
N ARG A 1102 -38.12 2.97 14.41
CA ARG A 1102 -39.46 2.80 13.77
C ARG A 1102 -39.43 2.38 12.29
N ALA A 1103 -38.39 2.76 11.55
CA ALA A 1103 -38.23 2.44 10.12
C ALA A 1103 -38.11 0.93 9.81
N PHE A 1104 -37.80 0.10 10.83
CA PHE A 1104 -37.61 -1.34 10.67
C PHE A 1104 -38.82 -2.19 11.12
N GLN A 1105 -39.92 -1.57 11.53
CA GLN A 1105 -41.13 -2.28 12.00
C GLN A 1105 -41.89 -3.03 10.89
N LEU A 1106 -41.59 -2.79 9.60
CA LEU A 1106 -42.38 -3.26 8.46
C LEU A 1106 -41.96 -4.60 7.84
N MET A 1107 -40.82 -5.19 8.22
CA MET A 1107 -40.38 -6.47 7.65
C MET A 1107 -39.83 -7.38 8.75
N SER A 1108 -40.30 -8.62 8.77
CA SER A 1108 -39.80 -9.71 9.61
C SER A 1108 -38.34 -10.03 9.25
N ALA A 1109 -37.41 -9.19 9.68
CA ALA A 1109 -35.98 -9.43 9.62
C ALA A 1109 -35.61 -10.51 10.64
N MET A 1110 -35.91 -11.77 10.30
CA MET A 1110 -35.41 -12.93 11.02
C MET A 1110 -34.76 -13.88 10.02
N LYS A 1111 -33.59 -14.38 10.42
CA LYS A 1111 -32.63 -15.23 9.69
C LYS A 1111 -31.53 -14.45 8.97
N MET A 1112 -30.54 -14.01 9.75
CA MET A 1112 -29.18 -13.83 9.23
C MET A 1112 -28.64 -15.19 8.80
N ALA A 1113 -28.27 -15.33 7.52
CA ALA A 1113 -27.46 -16.45 7.06
C ALA A 1113 -25.99 -16.12 7.36
N HIS A 1114 -25.38 -16.82 8.32
CA HIS A 1114 -23.95 -16.74 8.53
C HIS A 1114 -23.24 -17.82 7.70
N ALA A 1115 -22.32 -17.40 6.84
CA ALA A 1115 -21.12 -18.18 6.59
C ALA A 1115 -20.20 -17.99 7.82
N PRO A 1116 -19.60 -19.05 8.39
CA PRO A 1116 -18.69 -18.89 9.52
C PRO A 1116 -17.53 -17.95 9.16
N PRO A 1117 -17.17 -16.97 10.00
CA PRO A 1117 -16.03 -16.08 9.78
C PRO A 1117 -14.76 -16.91 9.51
N GLY A 1118 -14.22 -16.79 8.29
CA GLY A 1118 -13.05 -17.55 7.83
C GLY A 1118 -13.33 -18.65 6.80
N HIS A 1119 -14.59 -18.96 6.44
CA HIS A 1119 -14.88 -19.81 5.27
C HIS A 1119 -14.98 -18.97 3.99
N HIS A 1120 -14.25 -19.41 2.96
CA HIS A 1120 -14.12 -18.70 1.70
C HIS A 1120 -14.99 -19.41 0.67
N SER A 1121 -15.96 -18.68 0.11
CA SER A 1121 -16.86 -19.07 -0.98
C SER A 1121 -18.13 -19.84 -0.56
N VAL A 1122 -19.21 -19.08 -0.35
CA VAL A 1122 -20.59 -19.57 -0.30
C VAL A 1122 -21.26 -19.23 -1.63
N ALA A 1123 -21.62 -20.24 -2.42
CA ALA A 1123 -22.56 -20.10 -3.53
C ALA A 1123 -23.79 -20.97 -3.21
N GLY A 1124 -24.86 -20.33 -2.75
CA GLY A 1124 -26.11 -20.99 -2.42
C GLY A 1124 -27.29 -20.31 -3.10
N ARG A 1125 -28.23 -21.10 -3.63
CA ARG A 1125 -29.58 -20.59 -3.96
C ARG A 1125 -30.34 -20.30 -2.66
N PRO A 1126 -31.01 -19.16 -2.52
CA PRO A 1126 -31.89 -18.92 -1.38
C PRO A 1126 -33.01 -19.96 -1.35
N SER A 1127 -33.40 -20.40 -0.15
CA SER A 1127 -34.56 -21.27 0.04
C SER A 1127 -35.84 -20.59 -0.45
N GLN A 1128 -36.79 -21.37 -0.97
CA GLN A 1128 -38.15 -20.90 -1.27
C GLN A 1128 -38.70 -20.12 -0.06
N GLY A 1129 -38.96 -18.82 -0.26
CA GLY A 1129 -39.45 -17.91 0.78
C GLY A 1129 -38.60 -16.67 1.03
N GLY A 1130 -37.43 -16.48 0.39
CA GLY A 1130 -36.73 -15.21 0.48
C GLY A 1130 -35.57 -15.02 -0.50
N LEU A 1131 -35.75 -14.13 -1.48
CA LEU A 1131 -35.00 -12.87 -1.65
C LEU A 1131 -35.50 -12.20 -2.95
N CYS A 1132 -36.46 -11.29 -2.82
CA CYS A 1132 -36.75 -10.25 -3.81
C CYS A 1132 -36.43 -8.91 -3.13
N PHE A 1133 -35.39 -8.22 -3.59
CA PHE A 1133 -34.88 -6.98 -2.98
C PHE A 1133 -35.98 -5.91 -2.85
N PRO A 1134 -35.99 -5.19 -1.72
CA PRO A 1134 -35.45 -3.83 -1.78
C PRO A 1134 -34.55 -3.50 -0.57
N GLU A 1135 -33.42 -2.85 -0.87
CA GLU A 1135 -32.76 -1.81 -0.07
C GLU A 1135 -32.40 -2.07 1.41
N TYR A 1136 -31.12 -2.34 1.64
CA TYR A 1136 -30.17 -1.48 2.38
C TYR A 1136 -30.71 -0.57 3.49
N VAL A 1137 -30.15 -0.70 4.71
CA VAL A 1137 -29.54 0.37 5.54
C VAL A 1137 -29.39 -0.09 7.00
N VAL A 1138 -28.22 0.17 7.61
CA VAL A 1138 -28.14 0.60 9.02
C VAL A 1138 -27.43 1.96 8.97
N TYR A 1139 -28.12 3.01 9.42
CA TYR A 1139 -27.66 4.40 9.33
C TYR A 1139 -26.76 4.75 10.52
N ARG A 1140 -25.96 5.82 10.36
CA ARG A 1140 -25.13 6.44 11.40
C ARG A 1140 -25.90 6.63 12.71
N GLY A 1141 -25.37 6.13 13.82
CA GLY A 1141 -25.72 6.60 15.17
C GLY A 1141 -26.32 5.59 16.15
N GLU A 1142 -26.48 4.30 15.81
CA GLU A 1142 -27.06 3.33 16.75
C GLU A 1142 -26.00 2.60 17.58
N GLN A 1143 -26.18 2.57 18.91
CA GLN A 1143 -25.28 1.93 19.88
C GLN A 1143 -25.71 0.49 20.13
N ALA A 1144 -24.80 -0.47 19.90
CA ALA A 1144 -24.95 -1.88 20.23
C ALA A 1144 -24.16 -2.22 21.51
N TYR A 1145 -24.71 -3.05 22.39
CA TYR A 1145 -24.00 -3.56 23.56
C TYR A 1145 -23.45 -4.96 23.28
N PRO A 1146 -22.12 -5.17 23.26
CA PRO A 1146 -21.55 -6.50 23.14
C PRO A 1146 -21.83 -7.26 24.45
N GLU A 1147 -22.64 -8.32 24.38
CA GLU A 1147 -23.15 -9.00 25.57
C GLU A 1147 -22.42 -10.32 25.85
N TYR A 1148 -22.11 -11.10 24.81
CA TYR A 1148 -21.34 -12.34 24.97
C TYR A 1148 -20.20 -12.44 23.95
N LEU A 1149 -19.08 -12.99 24.39
CA LEU A 1149 -17.98 -13.49 23.58
C LEU A 1149 -18.01 -15.01 23.59
N ILE A 1150 -18.17 -15.62 22.43
CA ILE A 1150 -18.27 -17.05 22.25
C ILE A 1150 -17.06 -17.55 21.49
N THR A 1151 -16.25 -18.40 22.12
CA THR A 1151 -15.15 -19.13 21.49
C THR A 1151 -15.66 -20.50 21.07
N TYR A 1152 -15.42 -20.89 19.83
CA TYR A 1152 -15.96 -22.11 19.24
C TYR A 1152 -15.03 -22.68 18.16
N GLN A 1153 -15.27 -23.93 17.77
CA GLN A 1153 -14.60 -24.62 16.68
C GLN A 1153 -15.66 -25.08 15.67
N ILE A 1154 -15.32 -25.14 14.38
CA ILE A 1154 -16.24 -25.67 13.37
C ILE A 1154 -16.02 -27.18 13.28
N VAL A 1155 -17.11 -27.96 13.33
CA VAL A 1155 -17.05 -29.42 13.27
C VAL A 1155 -17.46 -29.91 11.89
N SER A 1156 -16.56 -30.65 11.22
CA SER A 1156 -16.85 -31.33 9.95
C SER A 1156 -17.87 -32.47 10.18
N ALA A 1157 -18.82 -32.62 9.26
CA ALA A 1157 -19.82 -33.69 9.29
C ALA A 1157 -19.20 -35.10 9.21
N GLU A 1158 -17.95 -35.24 8.76
CA GLU A 1158 -17.24 -36.53 8.64
C GLU A 1158 -16.58 -36.98 9.96
N SER A 1159 -16.46 -36.09 10.95
CA SER A 1159 -15.78 -36.39 12.22
C SER A 1159 -16.56 -37.31 13.18
N ASN A 1160 -17.79 -37.70 12.83
CA ASN A 1160 -18.61 -38.58 13.66
C ASN A 1160 -18.37 -40.09 13.42
N SER A 1161 -17.20 -40.47 12.89
CA SER A 1161 -16.79 -41.87 12.78
C SER A 1161 -15.53 -42.16 13.60
N GLY A 1162 -15.69 -42.10 14.92
CA GLY A 1162 -14.91 -42.88 15.88
C GLY A 1162 -13.68 -42.20 16.50
N ALA A 1163 -13.81 -41.77 17.75
CA ALA A 1163 -13.13 -42.39 18.89
C ALA A 1163 -13.63 -41.78 20.21
N VAL A 1164 -13.99 -42.70 21.12
CA VAL A 1164 -14.06 -42.68 22.59
C VAL A 1164 -13.75 -41.36 23.30
#